data_AF-D3HSS8-F1
#
_entry.id   AF-D3HSS8-F1
#
_cell.length_a   1.000
_cell.length_b   1.000
_cell.length_c   1.000
_cell.angle_alpha   90.00
_cell.angle_beta   90.00
_cell.angle_gamma   90.00
#
_symmetry.space_group_name_H-M   'P 1'
#
loop_
_entity.id
_entity.type
_entity.pdbx_description
1 polymer ?
#
loop_
_entity_poly.entity_id
_entity_poly.type
_entity_poly.pdbx_seq_one_letter_code
_entity_poly.pdbx_strand_id
1 'polypeptide(L)'
;MTRSQLITAALAGLIIGIDNIISIVAFSSIIYQDTLNNYVPIIIKLFILSLIIIGANSLLRSKIKYAIAQFQDEAAILYATLAIIIYQSLPVGTSTDVIFTTTLIIISITTFIAGLTFYLVGKFELGNIIRYLPYPVICGFFAATGRLIFSANLNLLVGHPIDYYHWIQWFTPEILIYWLPAFLAAFLIFFLKMKFKCPYILPGIFFLLIVLFYLVLHTMNITIAEADTHGFMLVSFNNSSTPQSLNLHLSSFHFFFSLDLLNCVGLIILLSFIALLLNVSSLEFVTETSIDLNQELKITGQANMASGLLGGIIGYLSVAATSFVKEQGKSKITGFIALTPSIIVFFLGAQTIAFLPKLIIGAYLFYIAINFLYDWLIATWKVVSFSEYSIILLIVATSIFFNIIVAVGLGIIISTILFAFRYSMVNPIKHQFSGTVFHSSFIRKPDLNKILAQHRDKIQYFKLQGFLFFGSVYNITKTIEKLSNIHYIILDFELTTNIDSSLVILFKNLKQLALKNDVNFVFCSMNDYMQVSITNLSNLEKDTNWLIFLKDREQAFQWCENQLIDKYLHLHLQDPNMETQLSDIGFSSELIKIIKESILPIYYKEGALICEEGEKASNVLLVHRGQVNVYVGHKLILTVDSGNILGEIAMYTDQKRSATLIASQATIIYEIDIEFIQKVSTTTPELIGQFHECMAKILSGRIIAQNKRMKVFDQF
;
A
#
# COMPACT_ATOMS: atom_id res chain seq x y z
N MET A 1 -14.73 -37.88 3.99
CA MET A 1 -13.89 -37.76 2.78
C MET A 1 -14.23 -38.95 1.88
N THR A 2 -14.58 -38.74 0.61
CA THR A 2 -14.93 -39.84 -0.30
C THR A 2 -13.67 -40.57 -0.79
N ARG A 3 -13.80 -41.80 -1.31
CA ARG A 3 -12.67 -42.56 -1.87
C ARG A 3 -11.95 -41.78 -2.98
N SER A 4 -12.71 -41.08 -3.82
CA SER A 4 -12.15 -40.20 -4.87
C SER A 4 -11.33 -39.05 -4.29
N GLN A 5 -11.82 -38.40 -3.22
CA GLN A 5 -11.08 -37.31 -2.56
C GLN A 5 -9.78 -37.79 -1.91
N LEU A 6 -9.77 -39.02 -1.36
CA LEU A 6 -8.56 -39.61 -0.79
C LEU A 6 -7.50 -39.86 -1.87
N ILE A 7 -7.91 -40.35 -3.05
CA ILE A 7 -7.01 -40.58 -4.18
C ILE A 7 -6.43 -39.27 -4.69
N THR A 8 -7.25 -38.23 -4.87
CA THR A 8 -6.74 -36.91 -5.32
C THR A 8 -5.80 -36.29 -4.30
N ALA A 9 -6.13 -36.38 -3.00
CA ALA A 9 -5.26 -35.93 -1.92
C ALA A 9 -3.93 -36.70 -1.88
N ALA A 10 -3.96 -38.01 -2.09
CA ALA A 10 -2.75 -38.83 -2.11
C ALA A 10 -1.85 -38.49 -3.30
N LEU A 11 -2.41 -38.39 -4.50
CA LEU A 11 -1.66 -38.00 -5.70
C LEU A 11 -1.06 -36.59 -5.55
N ALA A 12 -1.85 -35.62 -5.09
CA ALA A 12 -1.37 -34.26 -4.87
C ALA A 12 -0.24 -34.22 -3.83
N GLY A 13 -0.40 -34.95 -2.72
CA GLY A 13 0.62 -35.04 -1.68
C GLY A 13 1.92 -35.65 -2.20
N LEU A 14 1.84 -36.77 -2.93
CA LEU A 14 3.02 -37.40 -3.51
C LEU A 14 3.76 -36.48 -4.48
N ILE A 15 3.05 -35.75 -5.32
CA ILE A 15 3.64 -34.79 -6.26
C ILE A 15 4.40 -33.70 -5.52
N ILE A 16 3.79 -33.10 -4.50
CA ILE A 16 4.42 -32.06 -3.67
C ILE A 16 5.65 -32.63 -2.94
N GLY A 17 5.56 -33.84 -2.42
CA GLY A 17 6.68 -34.48 -1.73
C GLY A 17 7.85 -34.81 -2.65
N ILE A 18 7.59 -35.22 -3.91
CA ILE A 18 8.63 -35.42 -4.93
C ILE A 18 9.27 -34.09 -5.32
N ASP A 19 8.45 -33.06 -5.57
CA ASP A 19 8.91 -31.70 -5.85
C ASP A 19 9.87 -31.22 -4.76
N ASN A 20 9.45 -31.31 -3.50
CA ASN A 20 10.26 -30.99 -2.32
C ASN A 20 11.62 -31.69 -2.28
N ILE A 21 11.68 -32.99 -2.58
CA ILE A 21 12.94 -33.74 -2.60
C ILE A 21 13.86 -33.18 -3.70
N ILE A 22 13.32 -32.97 -4.91
CA ILE A 22 14.08 -32.45 -6.03
C ILE A 22 14.61 -31.05 -5.71
N SER A 23 13.80 -30.18 -5.12
CA SER A 23 14.22 -28.85 -4.67
C SER A 23 15.36 -28.95 -3.67
N ILE A 24 15.22 -29.76 -2.61
CA ILE A 24 16.25 -29.90 -1.58
C ILE A 24 17.57 -30.41 -2.19
N VAL A 25 17.51 -31.43 -3.03
CA VAL A 25 18.70 -31.99 -3.68
C VAL A 25 19.36 -30.91 -4.56
N ALA A 26 18.57 -30.17 -5.34
CA ALA A 26 19.06 -29.13 -6.21
C ALA A 26 19.78 -28.01 -5.46
N PHE A 27 19.16 -27.48 -4.42
CA PHE A 27 19.72 -26.35 -3.67
C PHE A 27 20.85 -26.75 -2.73
N SER A 28 20.82 -27.95 -2.16
CA SER A 28 21.97 -28.49 -1.42
C SER A 28 23.21 -28.55 -2.31
N SER A 29 23.03 -28.94 -3.58
CA SER A 29 24.12 -29.05 -4.56
C SER A 29 24.66 -27.70 -5.01
N ILE A 30 23.84 -26.64 -5.01
CA ILE A 30 24.33 -25.27 -5.25
C ILE A 30 25.10 -24.74 -4.03
N ILE A 31 24.58 -24.95 -2.81
CA ILE A 31 25.18 -24.41 -1.58
C ILE A 31 26.52 -25.10 -1.27
N TYR A 32 26.60 -26.42 -1.46
CA TYR A 32 27.77 -27.25 -1.14
C TYR A 32 28.43 -27.80 -2.41
N GLN A 33 28.80 -26.92 -3.33
CA GLN A 33 29.51 -27.27 -4.57
C GLN A 33 31.03 -27.45 -4.38
N ASP A 34 31.73 -27.87 -5.43
CA ASP A 34 33.19 -28.02 -5.51
C ASP A 34 33.80 -28.89 -4.39
N THR A 35 34.65 -28.29 -3.55
CA THR A 35 35.38 -28.97 -2.47
C THR A 35 34.46 -29.54 -1.38
N LEU A 36 33.20 -29.11 -1.35
CA LEU A 36 32.19 -29.55 -0.40
C LEU A 36 31.24 -30.62 -0.97
N ASN A 37 31.38 -31.02 -2.25
CA ASN A 37 30.45 -31.94 -2.90
C ASN A 37 30.32 -33.30 -2.16
N ASN A 38 31.40 -33.74 -1.51
CA ASN A 38 31.41 -34.97 -0.71
C ASN A 38 30.42 -34.93 0.47
N TYR A 39 30.04 -33.74 0.94
CA TYR A 39 29.15 -33.54 2.06
C TYR A 39 27.67 -33.38 1.66
N VAL A 40 27.37 -33.23 0.36
CA VAL A 40 26.00 -33.06 -0.17
C VAL A 40 25.03 -34.15 0.32
N PRO A 41 25.38 -35.45 0.33
CA PRO A 41 24.55 -36.51 0.92
C PRO A 41 24.06 -36.24 2.35
N ILE A 42 24.97 -35.75 3.21
CA ILE A 42 24.69 -35.47 4.61
C ILE A 42 23.79 -34.24 4.73
N ILE A 43 24.09 -33.19 3.95
CA ILE A 43 23.31 -31.96 3.92
C ILE A 43 21.88 -32.20 3.46
N ILE A 44 21.69 -32.99 2.40
CA ILE A 44 20.34 -33.34 1.93
C ILE A 44 19.54 -33.99 3.05
N LYS A 45 20.15 -34.87 3.85
CA LYS A 45 19.49 -35.48 5.00
C LYS A 45 19.09 -34.45 6.07
N LEU A 46 19.95 -33.47 6.38
CA LEU A 46 19.65 -32.40 7.34
C LEU A 46 18.55 -31.45 6.81
N PHE A 47 18.58 -31.12 5.53
CA PHE A 47 17.57 -30.26 4.90
C PHE A 47 16.22 -30.96 4.76
N ILE A 48 16.21 -32.28 4.52
CA ILE A 48 14.99 -33.08 4.59
C ILE A 48 14.41 -33.08 6.00
N LEU A 49 15.25 -33.24 7.04
CA LEU A 49 14.80 -33.16 8.43
C LEU A 49 14.20 -31.78 8.75
N SER A 50 14.86 -30.71 8.32
CA SER A 50 14.38 -29.33 8.40
C SER A 50 13.00 -29.17 7.74
N LEU A 51 12.82 -29.67 6.52
CA LEU A 51 11.54 -29.64 5.81
C LEU A 51 10.44 -30.37 6.58
N ILE A 52 10.73 -31.55 7.15
CA ILE A 52 9.77 -32.31 7.96
C ILE A 52 9.31 -31.46 9.15
N ILE A 53 10.23 -30.77 9.83
CA ILE A 53 9.93 -29.93 11.00
C ILE A 53 9.09 -28.73 10.63
N ILE A 54 9.51 -28.00 9.59
CA ILE A 54 8.81 -26.80 9.12
C ILE A 54 7.41 -27.19 8.63
N GLY A 55 7.31 -28.22 7.79
CA GLY A 55 6.05 -28.73 7.24
C GLY A 55 5.10 -29.23 8.32
N ALA A 56 5.59 -30.02 9.29
CA ALA A 56 4.77 -30.49 10.41
C ALA A 56 4.28 -29.33 11.28
N ASN A 57 5.15 -28.38 11.62
CA ASN A 57 4.78 -27.22 12.43
C ASN A 57 3.70 -26.36 11.74
N SER A 58 3.84 -26.09 10.44
CA SER A 58 2.83 -25.35 9.67
C SER A 58 1.51 -26.11 9.59
N LEU A 59 1.52 -27.41 9.28
CA LEU A 59 0.30 -28.23 9.19
C LEU A 59 -0.46 -28.35 10.52
N LEU A 60 0.26 -28.36 11.64
CA LEU A 60 -0.34 -28.50 12.96
C LEU A 60 -0.86 -27.18 13.52
N ARG A 61 -0.23 -26.04 13.17
CA ARG A 61 -0.45 -24.78 13.90
C ARG A 61 -0.95 -23.62 13.05
N SER A 62 -0.78 -23.66 11.72
CA SER A 62 -1.32 -22.63 10.83
C SER A 62 -2.84 -22.63 10.87
N LYS A 63 -3.43 -21.43 10.71
CA LYS A 63 -4.89 -21.30 10.51
C LYS A 63 -5.33 -21.86 9.15
N ILE A 64 -4.43 -21.93 8.17
CA ILE A 64 -4.68 -22.55 6.88
C ILE A 64 -4.59 -24.07 7.05
N LYS A 65 -5.73 -24.75 7.17
CA LYS A 65 -5.78 -26.19 7.51
C LYS A 65 -5.04 -27.13 6.54
N TYR A 66 -4.79 -26.68 5.32
CA TYR A 66 -4.12 -27.42 4.25
C TYR A 66 -2.86 -26.69 3.74
N ALA A 67 -2.31 -25.76 4.54
CA ALA A 67 -1.07 -25.07 4.22
C ALA A 67 0.08 -26.05 4.01
N ILE A 68 0.83 -25.83 2.95
CA ILE A 68 2.08 -26.54 2.70
C ILE A 68 3.22 -25.55 2.91
N ALA A 69 4.14 -25.89 3.82
CA ALA A 69 5.40 -25.20 3.92
C ALA A 69 6.47 -25.96 3.13
N GLN A 70 7.33 -25.20 2.46
CA GLN A 70 8.44 -25.71 1.67
C GLN A 70 9.70 -24.92 1.98
N PHE A 71 10.82 -25.49 1.56
CA PHE A 71 12.05 -24.76 1.34
C PHE A 71 11.82 -23.61 0.31
N GLN A 72 12.63 -22.55 0.37
CA GLN A 72 12.40 -21.32 -0.39
C GLN A 72 13.64 -20.96 -1.21
N ASP A 73 13.46 -20.95 -2.53
CA ASP A 73 14.48 -20.87 -3.57
C ASP A 73 15.36 -19.60 -3.43
N GLU A 74 14.78 -18.50 -2.96
CA GLU A 74 15.44 -17.21 -2.78
C GLU A 74 16.49 -17.25 -1.65
N ALA A 75 16.20 -17.96 -0.58
CA ALA A 75 17.13 -18.10 0.54
C ALA A 75 18.31 -18.98 0.12
N ALA A 76 18.06 -20.00 -0.72
CA ALA A 76 19.07 -20.94 -1.20
C ALA A 76 20.27 -20.25 -1.84
N ILE A 77 20.00 -19.34 -2.77
CA ILE A 77 21.08 -18.69 -3.54
C ILE A 77 21.92 -17.77 -2.65
N LEU A 78 21.28 -17.17 -1.64
CA LEU A 78 21.98 -16.35 -0.67
C LEU A 78 22.78 -17.22 0.31
N TYR A 79 22.31 -18.42 0.67
CA TYR A 79 23.12 -19.39 1.42
C TYR A 79 24.32 -19.89 0.60
N ALA A 80 24.19 -20.06 -0.71
CA ALA A 80 25.31 -20.38 -1.57
C ALA A 80 26.34 -19.24 -1.63
N THR A 81 25.84 -18.00 -1.72
CA THR A 81 26.69 -16.80 -1.63
C THR A 81 27.39 -16.73 -0.27
N LEU A 82 26.69 -17.06 0.81
CA LEU A 82 27.24 -17.14 2.16
C LEU A 82 28.35 -18.19 2.27
N ALA A 83 28.16 -19.37 1.68
CA ALA A 83 29.18 -20.42 1.62
C ALA A 83 30.44 -19.96 0.87
N ILE A 84 30.30 -19.21 -0.23
CA ILE A 84 31.43 -18.61 -0.97
C ILE A 84 32.17 -17.59 -0.10
N ILE A 85 31.45 -16.71 0.61
CA ILE A 85 32.06 -15.72 1.52
C ILE A 85 32.85 -16.42 2.63
N ILE A 86 32.31 -17.51 3.19
CA ILE A 86 32.98 -18.31 4.21
C ILE A 86 34.26 -18.94 3.65
N TYR A 87 34.18 -19.58 2.49
CA TYR A 87 35.33 -20.18 1.83
C TYR A 87 36.45 -19.17 1.58
N GLN A 88 36.11 -17.98 1.07
CA GLN A 88 37.08 -16.91 0.78
C GLN A 88 37.66 -16.25 2.05
N SER A 89 36.94 -16.30 3.17
CA SER A 89 37.37 -15.72 4.44
C SER A 89 38.27 -16.65 5.26
N LEU A 90 38.29 -17.94 4.95
CA LEU A 90 39.11 -18.92 5.65
C LEU A 90 40.55 -18.94 5.09
N PRO A 91 41.57 -19.24 5.92
CA PRO A 91 42.95 -19.34 5.47
C PRO A 91 43.12 -20.34 4.32
N VAL A 92 43.98 -20.00 3.35
CA VAL A 92 44.33 -20.89 2.24
C VAL A 92 44.92 -22.19 2.80
N GLY A 93 44.47 -23.35 2.30
CA GLY A 93 44.89 -24.67 2.77
C GLY A 93 44.11 -25.22 3.97
N THR A 94 43.06 -24.54 4.41
CA THR A 94 42.12 -25.06 5.43
C THR A 94 41.50 -26.38 4.95
N SER A 95 41.35 -27.36 5.85
CA SER A 95 40.76 -28.65 5.50
C SER A 95 39.28 -28.52 5.09
N THR A 96 38.83 -29.41 4.21
CA THR A 96 37.44 -29.48 3.75
C THR A 96 36.46 -29.60 4.91
N ASP A 97 36.86 -30.29 5.97
CA ASP A 97 36.02 -30.57 7.14
C ASP A 97 35.77 -29.32 7.98
N VAL A 98 36.77 -28.43 8.08
CA VAL A 98 36.65 -27.13 8.75
C VAL A 98 35.76 -26.19 7.93
N ILE A 99 35.95 -26.15 6.61
CA ILE A 99 35.12 -25.34 5.70
C ILE A 99 33.66 -25.81 5.78
N PHE A 100 33.43 -27.11 5.71
CA PHE A 100 32.11 -27.73 5.84
C PHE A 100 31.46 -27.39 7.18
N THR A 101 32.16 -27.66 8.29
CA THR A 101 31.63 -27.46 9.65
C THR A 101 31.32 -25.99 9.91
N THR A 102 32.19 -25.08 9.47
CA THR A 102 32.00 -23.64 9.59
C THR A 102 30.80 -23.18 8.76
N THR A 103 30.67 -23.67 7.52
CA THR A 103 29.53 -23.36 6.64
C THR A 103 28.21 -23.83 7.24
N LEU A 104 28.15 -25.09 7.68
CA LEU A 104 26.96 -25.66 8.30
C LEU A 104 26.53 -24.86 9.53
N ILE A 105 27.47 -24.54 10.43
CA ILE A 105 27.16 -23.81 11.67
C ILE A 105 26.70 -22.38 11.38
N ILE A 106 27.35 -21.68 10.45
CA ILE A 106 26.93 -20.31 10.10
C ILE A 106 25.55 -20.30 9.42
N ILE A 107 25.26 -21.27 8.53
CA ILE A 107 23.92 -21.45 7.95
C ILE A 107 22.90 -21.71 9.06
N SER A 108 23.22 -22.60 10.00
CA SER A 108 22.38 -22.94 11.16
C SER A 108 22.05 -21.72 12.02
N ILE A 109 23.06 -20.92 12.35
CA ILE A 109 22.92 -19.67 13.11
C ILE A 109 22.07 -18.68 12.33
N THR A 110 22.30 -18.53 11.03
CA THR A 110 21.54 -17.62 10.16
C THR A 110 20.06 -18.01 10.14
N THR A 111 19.74 -19.29 9.96
CA THR A 111 18.37 -19.82 9.98
C THR A 111 17.71 -19.60 11.36
N PHE A 112 18.46 -19.85 12.44
CA PHE A 112 17.97 -19.63 13.79
C PHE A 112 17.65 -18.15 14.06
N ILE A 113 18.56 -17.24 13.70
CA ILE A 113 18.37 -15.80 13.86
C ILE A 113 17.19 -15.33 13.00
N ALA A 114 17.05 -15.80 11.76
CA ALA A 114 15.90 -15.49 10.93
C ALA A 114 14.58 -15.93 11.61
N GLY A 115 14.54 -17.15 12.15
CA GLY A 115 13.40 -17.65 12.90
C GLY A 115 13.08 -16.82 14.15
N LEU A 116 14.12 -16.42 14.90
CA LEU A 116 13.98 -15.55 16.06
C LEU A 116 13.44 -14.18 15.66
N THR A 117 13.95 -13.58 14.58
CA THR A 117 13.46 -12.31 14.04
C THR A 117 11.99 -12.41 13.65
N PHE A 118 11.58 -13.44 12.91
CA PHE A 118 10.17 -13.61 12.53
C PHE A 118 9.27 -13.74 13.76
N TYR A 119 9.70 -14.53 14.74
CA TYR A 119 8.96 -14.69 16.00
C TYR A 119 8.82 -13.37 16.77
N LEU A 120 9.91 -12.60 16.90
CA LEU A 120 9.89 -11.31 17.60
C LEU A 120 9.02 -10.29 16.87
N VAL A 121 9.14 -10.17 15.55
CA VAL A 121 8.31 -9.26 14.75
C VAL A 121 6.83 -9.60 14.89
N GLY A 122 6.47 -10.89 14.79
CA GLY A 122 5.09 -11.32 15.02
C GLY A 122 4.63 -11.10 16.46
N LYS A 123 5.53 -11.23 17.45
CA LYS A 123 5.24 -10.97 18.87
C LYS A 123 4.94 -9.51 19.16
N PHE A 124 5.67 -8.58 18.54
CA PHE A 124 5.49 -7.14 18.71
C PHE A 124 4.53 -6.50 17.69
N GLU A 125 3.84 -7.31 16.88
CA GLU A 125 2.87 -6.87 15.88
C GLU A 125 3.46 -5.91 14.82
N LEU A 126 4.76 -6.06 14.56
CA LEU A 126 5.54 -5.21 13.64
C LEU A 126 5.46 -5.70 12.18
N GLY A 127 4.61 -6.68 11.87
CA GLY A 127 4.47 -7.24 10.52
C GLY A 127 4.09 -6.20 9.44
N ASN A 128 3.50 -5.07 9.84
CA ASN A 128 3.10 -4.00 8.93
C ASN A 128 4.27 -3.12 8.44
N ILE A 129 5.45 -3.16 9.08
CA ILE A 129 6.60 -2.31 8.74
C ILE A 129 7.16 -2.62 7.34
N ILE A 130 6.95 -3.83 6.81
CA ILE A 130 7.55 -4.18 5.50
C ILE A 130 6.85 -3.53 4.31
N ARG A 131 5.62 -3.01 4.48
CA ARG A 131 4.85 -2.36 3.39
C ARG A 131 5.56 -1.13 2.82
N TYR A 132 6.62 -0.68 3.47
CA TYR A 132 7.45 0.45 3.04
C TYR A 132 8.61 0.05 2.12
N LEU A 133 8.87 -1.24 1.88
CA LEU A 133 9.94 -1.64 0.97
C LEU A 133 9.54 -1.40 -0.48
N PRO A 134 10.35 -0.68 -1.28
CA PRO A 134 9.93 -0.34 -2.63
C PRO A 134 9.82 -1.58 -3.53
N TYR A 135 8.66 -1.73 -4.19
CA TYR A 135 8.38 -2.83 -5.12
C TYR A 135 9.46 -3.05 -6.21
N PRO A 136 10.08 -2.01 -6.81
CA PRO A 136 11.14 -2.21 -7.80
C PRO A 136 12.38 -2.93 -7.25
N VAL A 137 12.68 -2.75 -5.96
CA VAL A 137 13.80 -3.44 -5.30
C VAL A 137 13.51 -4.94 -5.19
N ILE A 138 12.29 -5.30 -4.83
CA ILE A 138 11.82 -6.69 -4.76
C ILE A 138 11.96 -7.35 -6.12
N CYS A 139 11.42 -6.70 -7.17
CA CYS A 139 11.49 -7.20 -8.54
C CYS A 139 12.94 -7.37 -9.02
N GLY A 140 13.79 -6.36 -8.78
CA GLY A 140 15.21 -6.42 -9.14
C GLY A 140 15.96 -7.55 -8.43
N PHE A 141 15.68 -7.77 -7.14
CA PHE A 141 16.27 -8.87 -6.38
C PHE A 141 15.89 -10.25 -6.96
N PHE A 142 14.61 -10.48 -7.22
CA PHE A 142 14.14 -11.75 -7.78
C PHE A 142 14.66 -12.01 -9.20
N ALA A 143 14.71 -10.96 -10.05
CA ALA A 143 15.31 -11.05 -11.37
C ALA A 143 16.82 -11.37 -11.29
N ALA A 144 17.56 -10.72 -10.39
CA ALA A 144 18.96 -11.00 -10.14
C ALA A 144 19.16 -12.43 -9.60
N THR A 145 18.28 -12.90 -8.72
CA THR A 145 18.25 -14.29 -8.22
C THR A 145 18.08 -15.29 -9.35
N GLY A 146 17.12 -15.07 -10.24
CA GLY A 146 16.94 -15.91 -11.44
C GLY A 146 18.21 -15.99 -12.28
N ARG A 147 18.90 -14.86 -12.46
CA ARG A 147 20.18 -14.84 -13.17
C ARG A 147 21.29 -15.58 -12.41
N LEU A 148 21.37 -15.46 -11.09
CA LEU A 148 22.39 -16.16 -10.29
C LEU A 148 22.19 -17.68 -10.30
N ILE A 149 20.93 -18.14 -10.14
CA ILE A 149 20.58 -19.56 -10.26
C ILE A 149 20.99 -20.08 -11.64
N PHE A 150 20.73 -19.31 -12.71
CA PHE A 150 21.13 -19.69 -14.06
C PHE A 150 22.64 -19.95 -14.19
N SER A 151 23.49 -19.04 -13.70
CA SER A 151 24.96 -19.24 -13.76
C SER A 151 25.47 -20.31 -12.81
N ALA A 152 24.92 -20.39 -11.59
CA ALA A 152 25.33 -21.41 -10.63
C ALA A 152 25.03 -22.81 -11.18
N ASN A 153 23.87 -22.97 -11.85
CA ASN A 153 23.49 -24.22 -12.47
C ASN A 153 24.39 -24.60 -13.66
N LEU A 154 24.84 -23.64 -14.47
CA LEU A 154 25.83 -23.90 -15.53
C LEU A 154 27.10 -24.52 -14.95
N ASN A 155 27.68 -23.89 -13.91
CA ASN A 155 28.89 -24.41 -13.27
C ASN A 155 28.67 -25.77 -12.61
N LEU A 156 27.51 -25.99 -11.97
CA LEU A 156 27.14 -27.27 -11.36
C LEU A 156 27.10 -28.42 -12.38
N LEU A 157 26.51 -28.18 -13.55
CA LEU A 157 26.38 -29.18 -14.61
C LEU A 157 27.72 -29.49 -15.26
N VAL A 158 28.55 -28.47 -15.46
CA VAL A 158 29.89 -28.60 -16.05
C VAL A 158 30.91 -29.21 -15.06
N GLY A 159 30.69 -29.03 -13.76
CA GLY A 159 31.53 -29.60 -12.70
C GLY A 159 32.82 -28.83 -12.41
N HIS A 160 33.02 -27.67 -13.04
CA HIS A 160 34.08 -26.73 -12.71
C HIS A 160 33.62 -25.29 -13.00
N PRO A 161 34.11 -24.30 -12.25
CA PRO A 161 33.72 -22.90 -12.45
C PRO A 161 34.29 -22.37 -13.77
N ILE A 162 33.41 -21.86 -14.64
CA ILE A 162 33.79 -21.09 -15.82
C ILE A 162 33.54 -19.60 -15.52
N ASP A 163 34.59 -18.81 -15.57
CA ASP A 163 34.51 -17.36 -15.33
C ASP A 163 33.77 -16.64 -16.46
N TYR A 164 33.14 -15.52 -16.12
CA TYR A 164 32.45 -14.66 -17.08
C TYR A 164 33.34 -14.18 -18.24
N TYR A 165 34.63 -13.95 -17.98
CA TYR A 165 35.58 -13.55 -19.01
C TYR A 165 35.79 -14.64 -20.08
N HIS A 166 35.48 -15.89 -19.75
CA HIS A 166 35.60 -17.06 -20.62
C HIS A 166 34.24 -17.62 -21.03
N TRP A 167 33.17 -16.80 -21.04
CA TRP A 167 31.79 -17.22 -21.32
C TRP A 167 31.62 -18.04 -22.61
N ILE A 168 32.49 -17.84 -23.60
CA ILE A 168 32.47 -18.59 -24.86
C ILE A 168 32.70 -20.09 -24.66
N GLN A 169 33.38 -20.50 -23.57
CA GLN A 169 33.64 -21.91 -23.25
C GLN A 169 32.34 -22.70 -23.06
N TRP A 170 31.28 -22.07 -22.52
CA TRP A 170 29.98 -22.72 -22.37
C TRP A 170 29.35 -23.19 -23.69
N PHE A 171 29.78 -22.63 -24.82
CA PHE A 171 29.25 -22.95 -26.14
C PHE A 171 30.14 -23.93 -26.93
N THR A 172 31.18 -24.47 -26.31
CA THR A 172 31.99 -25.53 -26.93
C THR A 172 31.23 -26.85 -26.95
N PRO A 173 31.38 -27.71 -27.97
CA PRO A 173 30.67 -28.98 -28.05
C PRO A 173 30.87 -29.90 -26.83
N GLU A 174 32.07 -29.86 -26.25
CA GLU A 174 32.44 -30.64 -25.06
C GLU A 174 31.66 -30.23 -23.82
N ILE A 175 31.33 -28.94 -23.68
CA ILE A 175 30.59 -28.41 -22.53
C ILE A 175 29.07 -28.45 -22.78
N LEU A 176 28.64 -28.26 -24.02
CA LEU A 176 27.21 -28.23 -24.38
C LEU A 176 26.47 -29.51 -23.97
N ILE A 177 27.12 -30.67 -24.03
CA ILE A 177 26.51 -31.96 -23.66
C ILE A 177 26.02 -32.00 -22.19
N TYR A 178 26.65 -31.23 -21.30
CA TYR A 178 26.35 -31.23 -19.88
C TYR A 178 25.14 -30.36 -19.51
N TRP A 179 24.96 -29.21 -20.17
CA TRP A 179 23.94 -28.23 -19.78
C TRP A 179 22.80 -28.06 -20.78
N LEU A 180 23.05 -28.23 -22.09
CA LEU A 180 22.05 -27.96 -23.12
C LEU A 180 20.81 -28.87 -23.00
N PRO A 181 20.93 -30.19 -22.75
CA PRO A 181 19.75 -31.04 -22.59
C PRO A 181 18.88 -30.63 -21.38
N ALA A 182 19.52 -30.25 -20.27
CA ALA A 182 18.83 -29.73 -19.09
C ALA A 182 18.10 -28.41 -19.40
N PHE A 183 18.75 -27.49 -20.11
CA PHE A 183 18.16 -26.22 -20.51
C PHE A 183 16.95 -26.41 -21.44
N LEU A 184 17.06 -27.29 -22.44
CA LEU A 184 15.95 -27.60 -23.34
C LEU A 184 14.75 -28.22 -22.59
N ALA A 185 15.02 -29.13 -21.66
CA ALA A 185 13.99 -29.70 -20.80
C ALA A 185 13.32 -28.63 -19.92
N ALA A 186 14.11 -27.73 -19.31
CA ALA A 186 13.60 -26.60 -18.54
C ALA A 186 12.70 -25.68 -19.36
N PHE A 187 13.13 -25.34 -20.58
CA PHE A 187 12.36 -24.52 -21.51
C PHE A 187 11.06 -25.20 -21.92
N LEU A 188 11.09 -26.53 -22.14
CA LEU A 188 9.88 -27.32 -22.41
C LEU A 188 8.91 -27.30 -21.22
N ILE A 189 9.42 -27.50 -19.99
CA ILE A 189 8.60 -27.41 -18.77
C ILE A 189 7.95 -26.03 -18.66
N PHE A 190 8.73 -24.95 -18.85
CA PHE A 190 8.26 -23.57 -18.81
C PHE A 190 7.14 -23.33 -19.82
N PHE A 191 7.38 -23.67 -21.09
CA PHE A 191 6.41 -23.47 -22.17
C PHE A 191 5.12 -24.27 -21.94
N LEU A 192 5.24 -25.54 -21.52
CA LEU A 192 4.09 -26.39 -21.25
C LEU A 192 3.27 -25.88 -20.06
N LYS A 193 3.91 -25.40 -18.98
CA LYS A 193 3.20 -24.80 -17.85
C LYS A 193 2.54 -23.47 -18.18
N MET A 194 3.15 -22.68 -19.06
CA MET A 194 2.54 -21.42 -19.54
C MET A 194 1.29 -21.70 -20.39
N LYS A 195 1.32 -22.76 -21.22
CA LYS A 195 0.20 -23.14 -22.10
C LYS A 195 -0.88 -23.96 -21.40
N PHE A 196 -0.49 -24.86 -20.51
CA PHE A 196 -1.36 -25.82 -19.85
C PHE A 196 -1.25 -25.68 -18.33
N LYS A 197 -2.37 -25.39 -17.66
CA LYS A 197 -2.46 -25.34 -16.19
C LYS A 197 -2.54 -26.75 -15.59
N CYS A 198 -1.60 -27.62 -15.99
CA CYS A 198 -1.57 -29.01 -15.59
C CYS A 198 -0.47 -29.22 -14.54
N PRO A 199 -0.82 -29.57 -13.30
CA PRO A 199 0.14 -29.72 -12.20
C PRO A 199 1.06 -30.93 -12.37
N TYR A 200 0.70 -31.87 -13.25
CA TYR A 200 1.45 -33.10 -13.52
C TYR A 200 2.62 -32.93 -14.49
N ILE A 201 2.78 -31.74 -15.11
CA ILE A 201 3.82 -31.50 -16.12
C ILE A 201 5.22 -31.70 -15.55
N LEU A 202 5.50 -31.10 -14.38
CA LEU A 202 6.81 -31.15 -13.75
C LEU A 202 7.23 -32.60 -13.37
N PRO A 203 6.47 -33.35 -12.56
CA PRO A 203 6.83 -34.73 -12.21
C PRO A 203 6.82 -35.66 -13.44
N GLY A 204 5.91 -35.44 -14.40
CA GLY A 204 5.85 -36.24 -15.62
C GLY A 204 7.10 -36.10 -16.49
N ILE A 205 7.59 -34.86 -16.67
CA ILE A 205 8.82 -34.61 -17.43
C ILE A 205 10.03 -35.15 -16.69
N PHE A 206 10.13 -34.99 -15.37
CA PHE A 206 11.24 -35.57 -14.62
C PHE A 206 11.29 -37.10 -14.68
N PHE A 207 10.13 -37.76 -14.57
CA PHE A 207 10.05 -39.21 -14.77
C PHE A 207 10.53 -39.60 -16.19
N LEU A 208 10.06 -38.88 -17.22
CA LEU A 208 10.49 -39.11 -18.59
C LEU A 208 12.01 -38.92 -18.74
N LEU A 209 12.58 -37.87 -18.16
CA LEU A 209 14.03 -37.61 -18.23
C LEU A 209 14.85 -38.69 -17.54
N ILE A 210 14.41 -39.20 -16.38
CA ILE A 210 15.07 -40.34 -15.71
C ILE A 210 15.09 -41.55 -16.63
N VAL A 211 13.93 -41.93 -17.17
CA VAL A 211 13.80 -43.11 -18.05
C VAL A 211 14.66 -42.95 -19.30
N LEU A 212 14.59 -41.80 -19.97
CA LEU A 212 15.38 -41.51 -21.16
C LEU A 212 16.88 -41.53 -20.87
N PHE A 213 17.32 -40.94 -19.75
CA PHE A 213 18.73 -40.94 -19.38
C PHE A 213 19.29 -42.37 -19.21
N TYR A 214 18.61 -43.21 -18.44
CA TYR A 214 19.04 -44.60 -18.24
C TYR A 214 18.92 -45.45 -19.51
N LEU A 215 17.93 -45.19 -20.36
CA LEU A 215 17.82 -45.82 -21.67
C LEU A 215 19.01 -45.45 -22.55
N VAL A 216 19.41 -44.17 -22.59
CA VAL A 216 20.59 -43.72 -23.34
C VAL A 216 21.86 -44.41 -22.83
N LEU A 217 22.08 -44.45 -21.51
CA LEU A 217 23.23 -45.16 -20.93
C LEU A 217 23.25 -46.64 -21.36
N HIS A 218 22.10 -47.30 -21.30
CA HIS A 218 21.98 -48.70 -21.72
C HIS A 218 22.27 -48.88 -23.21
N THR A 219 21.73 -48.03 -24.09
CA THR A 219 21.97 -48.12 -25.55
C THR A 219 23.41 -47.82 -25.94
N MET A 220 24.11 -46.99 -25.16
CA MET A 220 25.52 -46.64 -25.38
C MET A 220 26.49 -47.59 -24.66
N ASN A 221 26.00 -48.61 -23.95
CA ASN A 221 26.78 -49.51 -23.09
C ASN A 221 27.64 -48.78 -22.04
N ILE A 222 27.19 -47.62 -21.55
CA ILE A 222 27.87 -46.86 -20.50
C ILE A 222 27.35 -47.34 -19.15
N THR A 223 28.26 -47.81 -18.29
CA THR A 223 27.90 -48.22 -16.92
C THR A 223 27.58 -47.01 -16.05
N ILE A 224 26.84 -47.22 -14.95
CA ILE A 224 26.53 -46.15 -13.98
C ILE A 224 27.83 -45.55 -13.39
N ALA A 225 28.84 -46.38 -13.15
CA ALA A 225 30.14 -45.93 -12.66
C ALA A 225 30.89 -45.09 -13.70
N GLU A 226 30.88 -45.46 -14.98
CA GLU A 226 31.46 -44.64 -16.04
C GLU A 226 30.70 -43.31 -16.21
N ALA A 227 29.37 -43.32 -16.15
CA ALA A 227 28.56 -42.12 -16.20
C ALA A 227 28.88 -41.16 -15.03
N ASP A 228 29.17 -41.70 -13.85
CA ASP A 228 29.68 -40.94 -12.70
C ASP A 228 31.07 -40.34 -12.99
N THR A 229 32.02 -41.13 -13.51
CA THR A 229 33.36 -40.61 -13.88
C THR A 229 33.31 -39.53 -14.96
N HIS A 230 32.34 -39.60 -15.87
CA HIS A 230 32.10 -38.58 -16.89
C HIS A 230 31.37 -37.34 -16.34
N GLY A 231 30.95 -37.35 -15.07
CA GLY A 231 30.32 -36.22 -14.40
C GLY A 231 28.81 -36.07 -14.65
N PHE A 232 28.13 -37.09 -15.18
CA PHE A 232 26.69 -37.06 -15.44
C PHE A 232 25.84 -37.36 -14.19
N MET A 233 26.42 -38.01 -13.17
CA MET A 233 25.77 -38.29 -11.90
C MET A 233 25.99 -37.16 -10.90
N LEU A 234 25.02 -36.94 -10.01
CA LEU A 234 25.08 -35.85 -9.04
C LEU A 234 26.16 -36.05 -7.97
N VAL A 235 26.23 -37.26 -7.42
CA VAL A 235 27.14 -37.63 -6.32
C VAL A 235 27.89 -38.89 -6.70
N SER A 236 29.20 -38.92 -6.41
CA SER A 236 30.02 -40.07 -6.77
C SER A 236 29.69 -41.34 -5.98
N PHE A 237 29.60 -42.47 -6.70
CA PHE A 237 29.25 -43.77 -6.14
C PHE A 237 30.27 -44.29 -5.13
N ASN A 238 31.56 -43.99 -5.31
CA ASN A 238 32.61 -44.54 -4.43
C ASN A 238 32.54 -43.99 -3.00
N ASN A 239 32.03 -42.77 -2.81
CA ASN A 239 31.86 -42.14 -1.49
C ASN A 239 30.60 -42.61 -0.75
N SER A 240 29.73 -43.39 -1.39
CA SER A 240 28.45 -43.84 -0.81
C SER A 240 28.55 -45.13 0.03
N SER A 241 29.72 -45.78 0.03
CA SER A 241 29.96 -47.08 0.65
C SER A 241 30.29 -47.00 2.15
N THR A 242 30.80 -45.88 2.64
CA THR A 242 30.97 -45.63 4.07
C THR A 242 29.81 -44.78 4.58
N PRO A 243 29.04 -45.22 5.59
CA PRO A 243 28.12 -44.34 6.29
C PRO A 243 28.97 -43.28 6.99
N GLN A 244 29.18 -42.15 6.33
CA GLN A 244 29.86 -41.01 6.89
C GLN A 244 28.98 -40.54 8.06
N SER A 245 29.31 -40.96 9.27
CA SER A 245 28.63 -40.48 10.46
C SER A 245 28.85 -38.98 10.53
N LEU A 246 27.82 -38.23 10.94
CA LEU A 246 27.90 -36.81 11.20
C LEU A 246 28.79 -36.58 12.43
N ASN A 247 30.10 -36.77 12.29
CA ASN A 247 31.09 -36.49 13.32
C ASN A 247 31.39 -35.00 13.26
N LEU A 248 30.46 -34.18 13.75
CA LEU A 248 30.68 -32.76 13.94
C LEU A 248 31.70 -32.59 15.06
N HIS A 249 32.98 -32.51 14.69
CA HIS A 249 34.00 -32.04 15.59
C HIS A 249 33.79 -30.53 15.78
N LEU A 250 33.13 -30.13 16.87
CA LEU A 250 32.96 -28.70 17.19
C LEU A 250 34.32 -27.97 17.28
N SER A 251 35.40 -28.70 17.55
CA SER A 251 36.78 -28.19 17.49
C SER A 251 37.21 -27.74 16.09
N SER A 252 36.56 -28.23 15.02
CA SER A 252 36.80 -27.83 13.64
C SER A 252 36.03 -26.58 13.23
N PHE A 253 35.22 -26.00 14.12
CA PHE A 253 34.54 -24.73 13.86
C PHE A 253 35.52 -23.56 14.01
N HIS A 254 35.63 -22.74 12.96
CA HIS A 254 36.38 -21.49 13.01
C HIS A 254 35.43 -20.30 12.87
N PHE A 255 35.19 -19.60 13.99
CA PHE A 255 34.46 -18.34 13.93
C PHE A 255 35.33 -17.24 13.35
N PHE A 256 34.73 -16.45 12.46
CA PHE A 256 35.29 -15.21 11.95
C PHE A 256 34.17 -14.17 11.82
N PHE A 257 34.56 -12.90 11.78
CA PHE A 257 33.64 -11.81 11.50
C PHE A 257 34.13 -11.04 10.28
N SER A 258 33.24 -10.81 9.31
CA SER A 258 33.46 -9.88 8.21
C SER A 258 32.19 -9.07 7.96
N LEU A 259 32.35 -7.85 7.43
CA LEU A 259 31.20 -7.02 7.05
C LEU A 259 30.37 -7.71 5.97
N ASP A 260 31.01 -8.41 5.03
CA ASP A 260 30.32 -9.16 3.98
C ASP A 260 29.48 -10.31 4.56
N LEU A 261 29.99 -11.01 5.57
CA LEU A 261 29.24 -12.04 6.30
C LEU A 261 27.99 -11.42 6.95
N LEU A 262 28.15 -10.32 7.70
CA LEU A 262 27.04 -9.65 8.37
C LEU A 262 25.99 -9.15 7.37
N ASN A 263 26.44 -8.54 6.27
CA ASN A 263 25.57 -8.03 5.21
C ASN A 263 24.79 -9.16 4.54
N CYS A 264 25.44 -10.29 4.23
CA CYS A 264 24.79 -11.45 3.62
C CYS A 264 23.75 -12.08 4.55
N VAL A 265 24.09 -12.25 5.84
CA VAL A 265 23.16 -12.75 6.87
C VAL A 265 21.95 -11.82 7.02
N GLY A 266 22.19 -10.50 7.09
CA GLY A 266 21.13 -9.50 7.14
C GLY A 266 20.21 -9.55 5.92
N LEU A 267 20.76 -9.74 4.71
CA LEU A 267 19.99 -9.89 3.48
C LEU A 267 19.15 -11.16 3.44
N ILE A 268 19.69 -12.30 3.88
CA ILE A 268 18.94 -13.57 4.00
C ILE A 268 17.72 -13.37 4.90
N ILE A 269 17.92 -12.76 6.07
CA ILE A 269 16.84 -12.51 7.04
C ILE A 269 15.80 -11.56 6.46
N LEU A 270 16.24 -10.41 5.92
CA LEU A 270 15.36 -9.38 5.38
C LEU A 270 14.51 -9.91 4.22
N LEU A 271 15.12 -10.61 3.27
CA LEU A 271 14.43 -11.09 2.07
C LEU A 271 13.55 -12.30 2.36
N SER A 272 13.99 -13.22 3.22
CA SER A 272 13.15 -14.32 3.67
C SER A 272 11.92 -13.80 4.43
N PHE A 273 12.10 -12.73 5.23
CA PHE A 273 10.98 -12.05 5.89
C PHE A 273 10.02 -11.45 4.86
N ILE A 274 10.52 -10.72 3.86
CA ILE A 274 9.69 -10.09 2.81
C ILE A 274 8.93 -11.16 2.02
N ALA A 275 9.63 -12.20 1.56
CA ALA A 275 9.03 -13.27 0.76
C ALA A 275 7.97 -14.05 1.55
N LEU A 276 8.21 -14.32 2.84
CA LEU A 276 7.18 -14.86 3.74
C LEU A 276 5.92 -13.99 3.76
N LEU A 277 6.07 -12.67 3.87
CA LEU A 277 4.93 -11.75 3.93
C LEU A 277 4.19 -11.66 2.60
N LEU A 278 4.90 -11.62 1.47
CA LEU A 278 4.30 -11.70 0.15
C LEU A 278 3.56 -13.01 -0.06
N ASN A 279 4.11 -14.13 0.41
CA ASN A 279 3.46 -15.44 0.33
C ASN A 279 2.20 -15.48 1.19
N VAL A 280 2.22 -14.93 2.40
CA VAL A 280 1.03 -14.85 3.26
C VAL A 280 -0.06 -13.99 2.60
N SER A 281 0.26 -12.80 2.09
CA SER A 281 -0.72 -11.96 1.39
C SER A 281 -1.26 -12.61 0.11
N SER A 282 -0.41 -13.32 -0.63
CA SER A 282 -0.83 -14.09 -1.81
C SER A 282 -1.73 -15.26 -1.42
N LEU A 283 -1.44 -15.91 -0.29
CA LEU A 283 -2.28 -16.97 0.26
C LEU A 283 -3.62 -16.45 0.77
N GLU A 284 -3.72 -15.22 1.28
CA GLU A 284 -5.03 -14.64 1.64
C GLU A 284 -5.93 -14.56 0.42
N PHE A 285 -5.37 -14.08 -0.70
CA PHE A 285 -6.06 -14.00 -1.98
C PHE A 285 -6.42 -15.39 -2.53
N VAL A 286 -5.46 -16.33 -2.52
CA VAL A 286 -5.68 -17.69 -3.00
C VAL A 286 -6.65 -18.45 -2.12
N THR A 287 -6.59 -18.33 -0.80
CA THR A 287 -7.45 -19.10 0.12
C THR A 287 -8.82 -18.46 0.33
N GLU A 288 -9.00 -17.21 -0.11
CA GLU A 288 -10.19 -16.36 0.14
C GLU A 288 -10.48 -16.21 1.65
N THR A 289 -9.42 -16.18 2.46
CA THR A 289 -9.54 -16.03 3.93
C THR A 289 -8.53 -15.02 4.44
N SER A 290 -8.92 -14.22 5.43
CA SER A 290 -8.00 -13.33 6.14
C SER A 290 -7.05 -14.14 7.01
N ILE A 291 -5.75 -13.93 6.86
CA ILE A 291 -4.69 -14.62 7.59
C ILE A 291 -4.09 -13.64 8.60
N ASP A 292 -4.05 -14.04 9.86
CA ASP A 292 -3.34 -13.29 10.89
C ASP A 292 -1.82 -13.42 10.66
N LEU A 293 -1.26 -12.40 10.03
CA LEU A 293 0.15 -12.33 9.64
C LEU A 293 1.09 -12.38 10.86
N ASN A 294 0.70 -11.78 11.99
CA ASN A 294 1.50 -11.83 13.22
C ASN A 294 1.54 -13.25 13.81
N GLN A 295 0.41 -13.96 13.72
CA GLN A 295 0.37 -15.36 14.13
C GLN A 295 1.21 -16.26 13.22
N GLU A 296 1.14 -16.10 11.90
CA GLU A 296 1.95 -16.90 10.97
C GLU A 296 3.44 -16.61 11.08
N LEU A 297 3.81 -15.36 11.37
CA LEU A 297 5.19 -15.00 11.71
C LEU A 297 5.69 -15.74 12.95
N LYS A 298 4.87 -15.85 14.01
CA LYS A 298 5.22 -16.62 15.22
C LYS A 298 5.41 -18.10 14.91
N ILE A 299 4.48 -18.70 14.15
CA ILE A 299 4.51 -20.13 13.80
C ILE A 299 5.75 -20.43 12.95
N THR A 300 5.96 -19.65 11.89
CA THR A 300 7.10 -19.78 10.98
C THR A 300 8.42 -19.52 11.69
N GLY A 301 8.47 -18.53 12.58
CA GLY A 301 9.66 -18.21 13.37
C GLY A 301 10.10 -19.38 14.25
N GLN A 302 9.15 -20.02 14.96
CA GLN A 302 9.44 -21.19 15.79
C GLN A 302 9.91 -22.40 14.95
N ALA A 303 9.31 -22.63 13.79
CA ALA A 303 9.74 -23.66 12.85
C ALA A 303 11.19 -23.44 12.39
N ASN A 304 11.55 -22.20 12.04
CA ASN A 304 12.88 -21.87 11.57
C ASN A 304 13.93 -21.86 12.70
N MET A 305 13.56 -21.49 13.92
CA MET A 305 14.44 -21.69 15.08
C MET A 305 14.77 -23.18 15.29
N ALA A 306 13.76 -24.06 15.21
CA ALA A 306 13.98 -25.51 15.31
C ALA A 306 14.78 -26.08 14.13
N SER A 307 14.51 -25.59 12.91
CA SER A 307 15.27 -25.92 11.70
C SER A 307 16.75 -25.56 11.86
N GLY A 308 17.05 -24.32 12.28
CA GLY A 308 18.42 -23.85 12.46
C GLY A 308 19.21 -24.66 13.49
N LEU A 309 18.60 -25.05 14.61
CA LEU A 309 19.26 -25.90 15.62
C LEU A 309 19.67 -27.29 15.09
N LEU A 310 19.07 -27.74 13.99
CA LEU A 310 19.29 -29.06 13.41
C LEU A 310 20.07 -29.02 12.10
N GLY A 311 20.75 -27.92 11.78
CA GLY A 311 21.53 -27.81 10.54
C GLY A 311 20.69 -27.45 9.32
N GLY A 312 19.46 -26.98 9.53
CA GLY A 312 18.50 -26.66 8.49
C GLY A 312 18.60 -25.25 7.94
N ILE A 313 17.84 -25.03 6.86
CA ILE A 313 17.70 -23.75 6.16
C ILE A 313 16.29 -23.18 6.38
N ILE A 314 16.09 -21.95 5.93
CA ILE A 314 14.81 -21.27 6.06
C ILE A 314 13.75 -21.93 5.18
N GLY A 315 12.55 -22.09 5.74
CA GLY A 315 11.36 -22.51 5.00
C GLY A 315 10.10 -21.89 5.58
N TYR A 316 9.10 -21.73 4.72
CA TYR A 316 7.80 -21.15 5.07
C TYR A 316 6.71 -21.57 4.08
N LEU A 317 5.49 -21.06 4.28
CA LEU A 317 4.33 -21.39 3.47
C LEU A 317 4.57 -21.10 1.99
N SER A 318 4.25 -22.08 1.14
CA SER A 318 4.34 -22.01 -0.31
C SER A 318 2.98 -21.71 -0.91
N VAL A 319 2.91 -20.64 -1.71
CA VAL A 319 1.70 -20.26 -2.47
C VAL A 319 1.36 -21.34 -3.49
N ALA A 320 2.34 -21.79 -4.26
CA ALA A 320 2.14 -22.76 -5.33
C ALA A 320 1.63 -24.10 -4.79
N ALA A 321 2.30 -24.67 -3.78
CA ALA A 321 1.91 -25.96 -3.22
C ALA A 321 0.56 -25.88 -2.50
N THR A 322 0.31 -24.82 -1.72
CA THR A 322 -0.97 -24.66 -1.01
C THR A 322 -2.12 -24.42 -1.99
N SER A 323 -1.92 -23.64 -3.06
CA SER A 323 -2.91 -23.46 -4.14
C SER A 323 -3.23 -24.78 -4.82
N PHE A 324 -2.22 -25.60 -5.08
CA PHE A 324 -2.42 -26.91 -5.67
C PHE A 324 -3.26 -27.83 -4.76
N VAL A 325 -3.03 -27.81 -3.43
CA VAL A 325 -3.90 -28.53 -2.50
C VAL A 325 -5.32 -27.96 -2.48
N LYS A 326 -5.50 -26.64 -2.65
CA LYS A 326 -6.81 -25.99 -2.76
C LYS A 326 -7.60 -26.54 -3.95
N GLU A 327 -6.96 -26.59 -5.13
CA GLU A 327 -7.55 -27.08 -6.38
C GLU A 327 -7.95 -28.56 -6.28
N GLN A 328 -7.23 -29.35 -5.48
CA GLN A 328 -7.44 -30.79 -5.32
C GLN A 328 -8.37 -31.20 -4.17
N GLY A 329 -9.09 -30.23 -3.59
CA GLY A 329 -10.15 -30.50 -2.60
C GLY A 329 -9.82 -30.12 -1.16
N LYS A 330 -8.80 -29.26 -0.91
CA LYS A 330 -8.53 -28.60 0.38
C LYS A 330 -8.35 -29.58 1.56
N SER A 331 -7.67 -30.71 1.35
CA SER A 331 -7.51 -31.73 2.40
C SER A 331 -6.23 -31.55 3.20
N LYS A 332 -6.35 -31.54 4.54
CA LYS A 332 -5.21 -31.59 5.47
C LYS A 332 -4.37 -32.86 5.32
N ILE A 333 -4.98 -33.97 4.90
CA ILE A 333 -4.30 -35.25 4.69
C ILE A 333 -3.26 -35.12 3.56
N THR A 334 -3.54 -34.30 2.54
CA THR A 334 -2.58 -34.02 1.46
C THR A 334 -1.24 -33.53 1.99
N GLY A 335 -1.24 -32.66 3.01
CA GLY A 335 -0.02 -32.17 3.61
C GLY A 335 0.77 -33.23 4.38
N PHE A 336 0.10 -34.11 5.12
CA PHE A 336 0.78 -35.25 5.75
C PHE A 336 1.37 -36.19 4.71
N ILE A 337 0.64 -36.48 3.63
CA ILE A 337 1.12 -37.31 2.52
C ILE A 337 2.32 -36.63 1.83
N ALA A 338 2.32 -35.30 1.70
CA ALA A 338 3.44 -34.56 1.11
C ALA A 338 4.75 -34.68 1.91
N LEU A 339 4.69 -34.96 3.21
CA LEU A 339 5.88 -35.23 4.02
C LEU A 339 6.38 -36.68 3.88
N THR A 340 5.55 -37.61 3.40
CA THR A 340 5.91 -39.04 3.35
C THR A 340 7.10 -39.35 2.44
N PRO A 341 7.26 -38.77 1.23
CA PRO A 341 8.46 -39.01 0.44
C PRO A 341 9.73 -38.55 1.16
N SER A 342 9.67 -37.38 1.80
CA SER A 342 10.80 -36.82 2.57
C SER A 342 11.17 -37.73 3.76
N ILE A 343 10.17 -38.26 4.48
CA ILE A 343 10.39 -39.22 5.57
C ILE A 343 11.03 -40.51 5.04
N ILE A 344 10.54 -41.04 3.91
CA ILE A 344 11.08 -42.26 3.29
C ILE A 344 12.55 -42.05 2.89
N VAL A 345 12.87 -40.96 2.18
CA VAL A 345 14.25 -40.66 1.76
C VAL A 345 15.17 -40.43 2.97
N PHE A 346 14.67 -39.80 4.03
CA PHE A 346 15.43 -39.61 5.27
C PHE A 346 15.93 -40.93 5.88
N PHE A 347 15.09 -41.98 5.85
CA PHE A 347 15.43 -43.31 6.40
C PHE A 347 16.16 -44.22 5.41
N LEU A 348 15.83 -44.19 4.12
CA LEU A 348 16.53 -44.99 3.10
C LEU A 348 17.99 -44.57 2.91
N GLY A 349 18.34 -43.36 3.33
CA GLY A 349 19.69 -42.85 3.27
C GLY A 349 20.09 -42.32 1.89
N ALA A 350 21.22 -41.62 1.85
CA ALA A 350 21.65 -40.86 0.69
C ALA A 350 22.14 -41.70 -0.50
N GLN A 351 22.23 -43.03 -0.34
CA GLN A 351 22.59 -43.95 -1.43
C GLN A 351 21.59 -43.90 -2.59
N THR A 352 20.32 -43.58 -2.31
CA THR A 352 19.29 -43.40 -3.36
C THR A 352 19.52 -42.17 -4.22
N ILE A 353 20.20 -41.14 -3.69
CA ILE A 353 20.47 -39.87 -4.39
C ILE A 353 21.63 -40.02 -5.38
N ALA A 354 22.57 -40.94 -5.14
CA ALA A 354 23.67 -41.21 -6.07
C ALA A 354 23.20 -41.68 -7.45
N PHE A 355 22.01 -42.28 -7.53
CA PHE A 355 21.36 -42.68 -8.79
C PHE A 355 20.65 -41.52 -9.50
N LEU A 356 20.74 -40.28 -9.01
CA LEU A 356 20.08 -39.14 -9.63
C LEU A 356 21.01 -38.48 -10.67
N PRO A 357 20.62 -38.44 -11.96
CA PRO A 357 21.35 -37.71 -12.98
C PRO A 357 21.36 -36.21 -12.71
N LYS A 358 22.50 -35.54 -12.94
CA LYS A 358 22.61 -34.08 -12.91
C LYS A 358 21.60 -33.40 -13.84
N LEU A 359 21.23 -34.06 -14.93
CA LEU A 359 20.24 -33.60 -15.91
C LEU A 359 18.93 -33.13 -15.25
N ILE A 360 18.43 -33.84 -14.23
CA ILE A 360 17.14 -33.54 -13.58
C ILE A 360 17.25 -32.28 -12.75
N ILE A 361 18.31 -32.20 -11.93
CA ILE A 361 18.61 -31.05 -11.10
C ILE A 361 18.87 -29.82 -11.97
N GLY A 362 19.62 -30.01 -13.06
CA GLY A 362 19.86 -28.99 -14.07
C GLY A 362 18.57 -28.45 -14.68
N ALA A 363 17.67 -29.33 -15.09
CA ALA A 363 16.39 -28.94 -15.67
C ALA A 363 15.50 -28.21 -14.65
N TYR A 364 15.48 -28.65 -13.38
CA TYR A 364 14.73 -27.99 -12.31
C TYR A 364 15.24 -26.58 -12.03
N LEU A 365 16.55 -26.40 -11.86
CA LEU A 365 17.16 -25.11 -11.56
C LEU A 365 17.07 -24.13 -12.74
N PHE A 366 17.27 -24.59 -13.98
CA PHE A 366 17.01 -23.75 -15.15
C PHE A 366 15.54 -23.35 -15.24
N TYR A 367 14.61 -24.26 -14.94
CA TYR A 367 13.17 -23.94 -14.95
C TYR A 367 12.85 -22.84 -13.94
N ILE A 368 13.36 -22.93 -12.71
CA ILE A 368 13.20 -21.88 -11.69
C ILE A 368 13.84 -20.56 -12.16
N ALA A 369 15.08 -20.61 -12.66
CA ALA A 369 15.77 -19.42 -13.17
C ALA A 369 14.98 -18.71 -14.28
N ILE A 370 14.43 -19.47 -15.23
CA ILE A 370 13.60 -18.95 -16.32
C ILE A 370 12.31 -18.33 -15.77
N ASN A 371 11.64 -18.96 -14.79
CA ASN A 371 10.45 -18.35 -14.16
C ASN A 371 10.78 -17.03 -13.49
N PHE A 372 11.85 -16.96 -12.69
CA PHE A 372 12.24 -15.72 -12.03
C PHE A 372 12.55 -14.60 -13.03
N LEU A 373 13.29 -14.91 -14.09
CA LEU A 373 13.59 -13.95 -15.15
C LEU A 373 12.31 -13.52 -15.89
N TYR A 374 11.42 -14.45 -16.20
CA TYR A 374 10.18 -14.11 -16.88
C TYR A 374 9.26 -13.25 -16.01
N ASP A 375 8.96 -13.69 -14.78
CA ASP A 375 8.00 -13.03 -13.90
C ASP A 375 8.49 -11.66 -13.44
N TRP A 376 9.79 -11.53 -13.11
CA TRP A 376 10.30 -10.33 -12.44
C TRP A 376 11.09 -9.38 -13.34
N LEU A 377 11.61 -9.85 -14.47
CA LEU A 377 12.32 -9.00 -15.45
C LEU A 377 11.46 -8.70 -16.68
N ILE A 378 10.78 -9.70 -17.25
CA ILE A 378 10.07 -9.54 -18.53
C ILE A 378 8.63 -9.07 -18.31
N ALA A 379 7.85 -9.78 -17.49
CA ALA A 379 6.45 -9.48 -17.25
C ALA A 379 6.26 -8.14 -16.51
N THR A 380 7.16 -7.81 -15.58
CA THR A 380 7.14 -6.56 -14.80
C THR A 380 7.22 -5.31 -15.67
N TRP A 381 7.81 -5.36 -16.87
CA TRP A 381 7.89 -4.20 -17.79
C TRP A 381 6.52 -3.57 -18.06
N LYS A 382 5.46 -4.37 -18.09
CA LYS A 382 4.10 -3.90 -18.37
C LYS A 382 3.35 -3.39 -17.12
N VAL A 383 3.91 -3.63 -15.93
CA VAL A 383 3.25 -3.36 -14.64
C VAL A 383 3.78 -2.07 -14.00
N VAL A 384 5.09 -1.83 -14.09
CA VAL A 384 5.76 -0.71 -13.40
C VAL A 384 6.07 0.46 -14.33
N SER A 385 6.29 1.63 -13.75
CA SER A 385 6.71 2.82 -14.52
C SER A 385 8.14 2.69 -15.06
N PHE A 386 8.48 3.44 -16.12
CA PHE A 386 9.81 3.38 -16.73
C PHE A 386 10.95 3.62 -15.74
N SER A 387 10.82 4.58 -14.83
CA SER A 387 11.87 4.83 -13.83
C SER A 387 11.99 3.70 -12.81
N GLU A 388 10.89 3.05 -12.44
CA GLU A 388 10.91 1.87 -11.57
C GLU A 388 11.56 0.68 -12.27
N TYR A 389 11.24 0.47 -13.56
CA TYR A 389 11.89 -0.56 -14.35
C TYR A 389 13.40 -0.33 -14.50
N SER A 390 13.82 0.93 -14.63
CA SER A 390 15.26 1.26 -14.68
C SER A 390 16.01 0.83 -13.42
N ILE A 391 15.36 0.85 -12.24
CA ILE A 391 15.94 0.36 -10.98
C ILE A 391 16.10 -1.17 -11.03
N ILE A 392 15.11 -1.89 -11.58
CA ILE A 392 15.17 -3.35 -11.76
C ILE A 392 16.38 -3.71 -12.63
N LEU A 393 16.52 -3.07 -13.80
CA LEU A 393 17.67 -3.27 -14.68
C LEU A 393 19.00 -2.93 -14.01
N LEU A 394 19.04 -1.84 -13.25
CA LEU A 394 20.24 -1.43 -12.51
C LEU A 394 20.65 -2.48 -11.48
N ILE A 395 19.69 -3.04 -10.73
CA ILE A 395 19.97 -4.11 -9.75
C ILE A 395 20.52 -5.35 -10.46
N VAL A 396 19.88 -5.79 -11.55
CA VAL A 396 20.36 -6.96 -12.32
C VAL A 396 21.75 -6.71 -12.88
N ALA A 397 22.00 -5.56 -13.51
CA ALA A 397 23.32 -5.21 -14.04
C ALA A 397 24.38 -5.14 -12.93
N THR A 398 24.08 -4.49 -11.82
CA THR A 398 24.99 -4.40 -10.67
C THR A 398 25.30 -5.78 -10.10
N SER A 399 24.32 -6.68 -10.05
CA SER A 399 24.53 -8.05 -9.57
C SER A 399 25.47 -8.88 -10.45
N ILE A 400 25.56 -8.55 -11.75
CA ILE A 400 26.47 -9.20 -12.70
C ILE A 400 27.91 -8.69 -12.51
N PHE A 401 28.09 -7.38 -12.33
CA PHE A 401 29.42 -6.77 -12.24
C PHE A 401 30.02 -6.78 -10.83
N PHE A 402 29.17 -6.87 -9.80
CA PHE A 402 29.56 -6.88 -8.40
C PHE A 402 28.96 -8.10 -7.70
N ASN A 403 28.08 -7.90 -6.73
CA ASN A 403 27.35 -8.97 -6.06
C ASN A 403 25.92 -8.51 -5.75
N ILE A 404 25.08 -9.46 -5.36
CA ILE A 404 23.67 -9.19 -5.06
C ILE A 404 23.48 -8.24 -3.86
N ILE A 405 24.43 -8.22 -2.93
CA ILE A 405 24.38 -7.37 -1.73
C ILE A 405 24.48 -5.90 -2.13
N VAL A 406 25.50 -5.55 -2.91
CA VAL A 406 25.71 -4.19 -3.43
C VAL A 406 24.55 -3.78 -4.33
N ALA A 407 24.07 -4.69 -5.17
CA ALA A 407 22.95 -4.43 -6.08
C ALA A 407 21.65 -4.04 -5.34
N VAL A 408 21.24 -4.83 -4.34
CA VAL A 408 20.05 -4.53 -3.55
C VAL A 408 20.22 -3.25 -2.73
N GLY A 409 21.39 -3.04 -2.12
CA GLY A 409 21.69 -1.83 -1.34
C GLY A 409 21.56 -0.55 -2.18
N LEU A 410 22.16 -0.53 -3.38
CA LEU A 410 22.01 0.58 -4.33
C LEU A 410 20.56 0.76 -4.78
N GLY A 411 19.86 -0.33 -5.07
CA GLY A 411 18.44 -0.30 -5.42
C GLY A 411 17.57 0.36 -4.35
N ILE A 412 17.79 0.02 -3.08
CA ILE A 412 17.05 0.63 -1.94
C ILE A 412 17.34 2.12 -1.84
N ILE A 413 18.62 2.54 -1.91
CA ILE A 413 19.00 3.95 -1.82
C ILE A 413 18.35 4.77 -2.94
N ILE A 414 18.50 4.33 -4.19
CA ILE A 414 17.97 5.04 -5.35
C ILE A 414 16.44 5.07 -5.32
N SER A 415 15.80 3.95 -4.97
CA SER A 415 14.35 3.89 -4.90
C SER A 415 13.79 4.77 -3.78
N THR A 416 14.50 4.92 -2.66
CA THR A 416 14.10 5.81 -1.56
C THR A 416 14.21 7.27 -1.97
N ILE A 417 15.29 7.65 -2.66
CA ILE A 417 15.47 9.01 -3.20
C ILE A 417 14.38 9.35 -4.22
N LEU A 418 14.09 8.44 -5.16
CA LEU A 418 13.05 8.63 -6.17
C LEU A 418 11.66 8.73 -5.54
N PHE A 419 11.37 7.92 -4.53
CA PHE A 419 10.13 8.01 -3.76
C PHE A 419 9.99 9.38 -3.09
N ALA A 420 11.03 9.84 -2.38
CA ALA A 420 11.04 11.16 -1.73
C ALA A 420 10.85 12.29 -2.74
N PHE A 421 11.51 12.22 -3.91
CA PHE A 421 11.36 13.21 -4.97
C PHE A 421 9.92 13.23 -5.53
N ARG A 422 9.36 12.07 -5.89
CA ARG A 422 7.98 11.96 -6.39
C ARG A 422 6.97 12.47 -5.36
N TYR A 423 7.15 12.12 -4.09
CA TYR A 423 6.29 12.58 -3.02
C TYR A 423 6.30 14.11 -2.88
N SER A 424 7.46 14.76 -3.08
CA SER A 424 7.57 16.23 -3.04
C SER A 424 6.93 16.97 -4.21
N MET A 425 6.56 16.27 -5.27
CA MET A 425 5.82 16.84 -6.39
C MET A 425 4.29 16.74 -6.20
N VAL A 426 3.80 16.07 -5.15
CA VAL A 426 2.36 16.02 -4.85
C VAL A 426 1.89 17.40 -4.41
N ASN A 427 0.86 17.95 -5.08
CA ASN A 427 0.34 19.27 -4.76
C ASN A 427 -0.37 19.25 -3.39
N PRO A 428 0.10 20.03 -2.40
CA PRO A 428 -0.55 20.08 -1.09
C PRO A 428 -1.86 20.86 -1.08
N ILE A 429 -2.18 21.60 -2.14
CA ILE A 429 -3.44 22.33 -2.30
C ILE A 429 -4.42 21.45 -3.09
N LYS A 430 -5.45 20.93 -2.41
CA LYS A 430 -6.52 20.13 -3.04
C LYS A 430 -7.52 21.02 -3.77
N HIS A 431 -7.97 22.10 -3.12
CA HIS A 431 -8.91 23.05 -3.69
C HIS A 431 -8.43 24.48 -3.45
N GLN A 432 -8.64 25.33 -4.45
CA GLN A 432 -8.37 26.75 -4.40
C GLN A 432 -9.52 27.52 -5.05
N PHE A 433 -10.11 28.46 -4.34
CA PHE A 433 -11.16 29.33 -4.90
C PHE A 433 -11.28 30.66 -4.16
N SER A 434 -11.89 31.64 -4.82
CA SER A 434 -12.22 32.95 -4.25
C SER A 434 -13.51 32.89 -3.44
N GLY A 435 -13.66 33.78 -2.45
CA GLY A 435 -14.88 33.97 -1.67
C GLY A 435 -16.11 34.37 -2.51
N THR A 436 -15.93 34.76 -3.77
CA THR A 436 -17.03 34.98 -4.71
C THR A 436 -17.73 33.69 -5.15
N VAL A 437 -17.01 32.56 -5.08
CA VAL A 437 -17.51 31.25 -5.52
C VAL A 437 -18.14 30.49 -4.37
N PHE A 438 -17.55 30.59 -3.18
CA PHE A 438 -18.08 30.00 -1.95
C PHE A 438 -18.03 31.02 -0.82
N HIS A 439 -19.10 31.07 -0.03
CA HIS A 439 -19.27 31.98 1.10
C HIS A 439 -20.03 31.29 2.22
N SER A 440 -20.10 31.90 3.40
CA SER A 440 -20.83 31.34 4.54
C SER A 440 -22.32 31.13 4.21
N SER A 441 -22.92 30.15 4.86
CA SER A 441 -24.36 29.86 4.89
C SER A 441 -25.18 30.93 5.61
N PHE A 442 -24.56 31.99 6.13
CA PHE A 442 -25.26 33.09 6.79
C PHE A 442 -25.76 34.13 5.77
N ILE A 443 -27.08 34.18 5.57
CA ILE A 443 -27.76 35.18 4.74
C ILE A 443 -27.95 36.45 5.58
N ARG A 444 -27.15 37.47 5.30
CA ARG A 444 -27.19 38.76 6.01
C ARG A 444 -28.29 39.68 5.47
N LYS A 445 -28.47 40.84 6.11
CA LYS A 445 -29.32 41.93 5.61
C LYS A 445 -28.95 42.28 4.15
N PRO A 446 -29.94 42.65 3.30
CA PRO A 446 -29.70 42.93 1.88
C PRO A 446 -28.56 43.93 1.61
N ASP A 447 -28.45 45.01 2.38
CA ASP A 447 -27.41 46.02 2.17
C ASP A 447 -26.00 45.51 2.51
N LEU A 448 -25.88 44.67 3.54
CA LEU A 448 -24.62 44.02 3.89
C LEU A 448 -24.21 43.02 2.80
N ASN A 449 -25.18 42.30 2.23
CA ASN A 449 -24.92 41.40 1.10
C ASN A 449 -24.46 42.14 -0.16
N LYS A 450 -24.92 43.38 -0.41
CA LYS A 450 -24.42 44.21 -1.52
C LYS A 450 -22.93 44.53 -1.35
N ILE A 451 -22.50 44.90 -0.14
CA ILE A 451 -21.09 45.13 0.19
C ILE A 451 -20.27 43.85 -0.05
N LEU A 452 -20.76 42.71 0.47
CA LEU A 452 -20.08 41.43 0.27
C LEU A 452 -20.02 41.01 -1.20
N ALA A 453 -21.04 41.28 -2.00
CA ALA A 453 -21.04 40.97 -3.42
C ALA A 453 -19.93 41.73 -4.18
N GLN A 454 -19.53 42.91 -3.72
CA GLN A 454 -18.48 43.73 -4.33
C GLN A 454 -17.07 43.40 -3.83
N HIS A 455 -16.94 42.86 -2.61
CA HIS A 455 -15.64 42.71 -1.93
C HIS A 455 -15.29 41.27 -1.53
N ARG A 456 -16.11 40.26 -1.83
CA ARG A 456 -15.80 38.84 -1.57
C ARG A 456 -14.62 38.31 -2.38
N ASP A 457 -14.22 39.01 -3.46
CA ASP A 457 -13.01 38.71 -4.23
C ASP A 457 -11.73 38.85 -3.39
N LYS A 458 -11.79 39.62 -2.29
CA LYS A 458 -10.69 39.82 -1.33
C LYS A 458 -10.44 38.63 -0.40
N ILE A 459 -11.29 37.60 -0.45
CA ILE A 459 -11.12 36.36 0.32
C ILE A 459 -10.62 35.28 -0.63
N GLN A 460 -9.53 34.61 -0.25
CA GLN A 460 -9.03 33.43 -0.94
C GLN A 460 -9.04 32.22 0.00
N TYR A 461 -9.54 31.09 -0.48
CA TYR A 461 -9.59 29.84 0.28
C TYR A 461 -8.69 28.78 -0.34
N PHE A 462 -7.99 28.03 0.52
CA PHE A 462 -7.16 26.89 0.20
C PHE A 462 -7.52 25.70 1.09
N LYS A 463 -7.92 24.58 0.48
CA LYS A 463 -8.02 23.30 1.18
C LYS A 463 -6.71 22.53 1.05
N LEU A 464 -6.01 22.35 2.16
CA LEU A 464 -4.75 21.64 2.21
C LEU A 464 -4.98 20.13 2.38
N GLN A 465 -4.06 19.32 1.86
CA GLN A 465 -4.14 17.86 1.96
C GLN A 465 -2.76 17.21 2.17
N GLY A 466 -2.79 16.02 2.76
CA GLY A 466 -1.63 15.16 2.92
C GLY A 466 -0.69 15.60 4.06
N PHE A 467 0.57 15.16 3.98
CA PHE A 467 1.60 15.53 4.94
C PHE A 467 2.30 16.81 4.49
N LEU A 468 2.33 17.82 5.36
CA LEU A 468 2.98 19.09 5.07
C LEU A 468 4.43 19.04 5.55
N PHE A 469 5.36 19.08 4.60
CA PHE A 469 6.80 19.15 4.82
C PHE A 469 7.42 20.30 4.03
N PHE A 470 8.72 20.51 4.15
CA PHE A 470 9.45 21.62 3.53
C PHE A 470 9.09 21.88 2.06
N GLY A 471 9.04 20.84 1.22
CA GLY A 471 8.70 20.96 -0.20
C GLY A 471 7.26 21.44 -0.43
N SER A 472 6.30 20.85 0.29
CA SER A 472 4.89 21.26 0.25
C SER A 472 4.69 22.71 0.71
N VAL A 473 5.35 23.10 1.81
CA VAL A 473 5.30 24.46 2.37
C VAL A 473 5.79 25.51 1.36
N TYR A 474 6.87 25.21 0.64
CA TYR A 474 7.38 26.09 -0.41
C TYR A 474 6.34 26.32 -1.53
N ASN A 475 5.68 25.25 -1.98
CA ASN A 475 4.66 25.34 -3.02
C ASN A 475 3.42 26.12 -2.56
N ILE A 476 2.99 25.96 -1.31
CA ILE A 476 1.88 26.75 -0.72
C ILE A 476 2.24 28.23 -0.70
N THR A 477 3.40 28.56 -0.12
CA THR A 477 3.88 29.95 0.01
C THR A 477 4.00 30.63 -1.36
N LYS A 478 4.60 29.95 -2.34
CA LYS A 478 4.77 30.46 -3.71
C LYS A 478 3.43 30.65 -4.44
N THR A 479 2.43 29.85 -4.12
CA THR A 479 1.08 30.00 -4.70
C THR A 479 0.37 31.20 -4.09
N ILE A 480 0.53 31.40 -2.78
CA ILE A 480 -0.01 32.57 -2.06
C ILE A 480 0.67 33.87 -2.55
N GLU A 481 1.98 33.87 -2.77
CA GLU A 481 2.74 35.02 -3.28
C GLU A 481 2.26 35.54 -4.65
N LYS A 482 1.67 34.66 -5.47
CA LYS A 482 1.14 35.04 -6.79
C LYS A 482 -0.22 35.74 -6.70
N LEU A 483 -0.88 35.71 -5.54
CA LEU A 483 -2.15 36.39 -5.35
C LEU A 483 -1.93 37.90 -5.21
N SER A 484 -2.79 38.67 -5.84
CA SER A 484 -2.83 40.13 -5.72
C SER A 484 -4.20 40.57 -5.24
N ASN A 485 -4.25 41.66 -4.47
CA ASN A 485 -5.51 42.30 -4.06
C ASN A 485 -6.40 41.41 -3.16
N ILE A 486 -5.79 40.62 -2.29
CA ILE A 486 -6.44 39.76 -1.29
C ILE A 486 -6.20 40.37 0.09
N HIS A 487 -7.21 40.34 0.97
CA HIS A 487 -7.09 40.77 2.37
C HIS A 487 -7.16 39.61 3.35
N TYR A 488 -7.85 38.52 2.99
CA TYR A 488 -8.06 37.38 3.86
C TYR A 488 -7.73 36.07 3.15
N ILE A 489 -6.89 35.25 3.75
CA ILE A 489 -6.54 33.92 3.23
C ILE A 489 -6.95 32.86 4.24
N ILE A 490 -7.88 31.99 3.84
CA ILE A 490 -8.34 30.86 4.64
C ILE A 490 -7.52 29.62 4.24
N LEU A 491 -6.83 29.02 5.21
CA LEU A 491 -6.15 27.73 5.08
C LEU A 491 -6.91 26.67 5.88
N ASP A 492 -7.49 25.71 5.17
CA ASP A 492 -8.27 24.61 5.75
C ASP A 492 -7.40 23.34 5.82
N PHE A 493 -7.25 22.84 7.06
CA PHE A 493 -6.38 21.71 7.41
C PHE A 493 -7.13 20.38 7.54
N GLU A 494 -8.43 20.29 7.19
CA GLU A 494 -9.27 19.11 7.40
C GLU A 494 -8.68 17.80 6.82
N LEU A 495 -7.98 17.89 5.68
CA LEU A 495 -7.37 16.72 5.01
C LEU A 495 -5.86 16.61 5.23
N THR A 496 -5.31 17.39 6.16
CA THR A 496 -3.89 17.33 6.51
C THR A 496 -3.67 16.30 7.61
N THR A 497 -2.71 15.40 7.41
CA THR A 497 -2.46 14.30 8.36
C THR A 497 -1.55 14.72 9.49
N ASN A 498 -0.46 15.41 9.17
CA ASN A 498 0.51 15.93 10.13
C ASN A 498 1.43 16.97 9.47
N ILE A 499 2.21 17.68 10.29
CA ILE A 499 3.24 18.63 9.83
C ILE A 499 4.56 18.33 10.54
N ASP A 500 5.65 18.31 9.79
CA ASP A 500 7.02 18.24 10.33
C ASP A 500 7.45 19.59 11.00
N SER A 501 8.63 19.62 11.63
CA SER A 501 9.37 20.82 12.05
C SER A 501 9.38 21.97 11.02
N SER A 502 9.19 21.67 9.73
CA SER A 502 8.91 22.62 8.65
C SER A 502 7.70 23.56 8.90
N LEU A 503 6.82 23.26 9.87
CA LEU A 503 5.73 24.12 10.31
C LEU A 503 6.22 25.50 10.77
N VAL A 504 7.36 25.55 11.47
CA VAL A 504 7.97 26.80 11.94
C VAL A 504 8.34 27.68 10.75
N ILE A 505 8.86 27.07 9.67
CA ILE A 505 9.26 27.76 8.45
C ILE A 505 8.01 28.28 7.71
N LEU A 506 6.95 27.46 7.59
CA LEU A 506 5.67 27.90 7.03
C LEU A 506 5.14 29.12 7.78
N PHE A 507 5.07 29.04 9.11
CA PHE A 507 4.56 30.12 9.94
C PHE A 507 5.36 31.42 9.77
N LYS A 508 6.69 31.33 9.79
CA LYS A 508 7.57 32.48 9.59
C LYS A 508 7.39 33.11 8.21
N ASN A 509 7.27 32.30 7.16
CA ASN A 509 7.03 32.79 5.80
C ASN A 509 5.65 33.43 5.65
N LEU A 510 4.60 32.80 6.19
CA LEU A 510 3.25 33.34 6.16
C LEU A 510 3.16 34.66 6.94
N LYS A 511 3.83 34.77 8.09
CA LYS A 511 3.93 36.03 8.84
C LYS A 511 4.59 37.13 8.01
N GLN A 512 5.70 36.82 7.35
CA GLN A 512 6.38 37.79 6.50
C GLN A 512 5.48 38.25 5.34
N LEU A 513 4.73 37.33 4.74
CA LEU A 513 3.75 37.66 3.70
C LEU A 513 2.58 38.49 4.22
N ALA A 514 2.06 38.14 5.40
CA ALA A 514 0.99 38.86 6.07
C ALA A 514 1.36 40.33 6.29
N LEU A 515 2.54 40.57 6.86
CA LEU A 515 3.04 41.91 7.15
C LEU A 515 3.40 42.69 5.89
N LYS A 516 3.95 42.02 4.87
CA LYS A 516 4.34 42.66 3.61
C LYS A 516 3.15 43.09 2.76
N ASN A 517 2.09 42.28 2.74
CA ASN A 517 0.95 42.46 1.83
C ASN A 517 -0.33 42.92 2.54
N ASP A 518 -0.28 43.19 3.85
CA ASP A 518 -1.44 43.54 4.69
C ASP A 518 -2.59 42.52 4.56
N VAL A 519 -2.23 41.24 4.75
CA VAL A 519 -3.14 40.09 4.62
C VAL A 519 -3.29 39.37 5.95
N ASN A 520 -4.52 39.06 6.32
CA ASN A 520 -4.82 38.24 7.49
C ASN A 520 -5.02 36.77 7.07
N PHE A 521 -4.39 35.87 7.81
CA PHE A 521 -4.55 34.43 7.64
C PHE A 521 -5.57 33.88 8.63
N VAL A 522 -6.39 32.94 8.16
CA VAL A 522 -7.40 32.26 8.95
C VAL A 522 -7.19 30.77 8.82
N PHE A 523 -6.82 30.10 9.91
CA PHE A 523 -6.62 28.65 9.93
C PHE A 523 -7.88 27.99 10.45
N CYS A 524 -8.34 26.95 9.78
CA CYS A 524 -9.48 26.16 10.25
C CYS A 524 -9.28 24.66 10.08
N SER A 525 -10.09 23.87 10.81
CA SER A 525 -10.08 22.41 10.76
C SER A 525 -8.72 21.78 11.06
N MET A 526 -7.96 22.41 11.96
CA MET A 526 -6.66 21.95 12.40
C MET A 526 -6.81 20.91 13.52
N ASN A 527 -5.94 19.89 13.56
CA ASN A 527 -5.94 18.93 14.65
C ASN A 527 -5.32 19.53 15.93
N ASP A 528 -5.69 18.96 17.10
CA ASP A 528 -5.26 19.49 18.41
C ASP A 528 -3.73 19.54 18.54
N TYR A 529 -3.03 18.54 17.99
CA TYR A 529 -1.56 18.46 18.01
C TYR A 529 -0.92 19.66 17.30
N MET A 530 -1.35 19.95 16.07
CA MET A 530 -0.84 21.06 15.27
C MET A 530 -1.20 22.40 15.91
N GLN A 531 -2.41 22.54 16.46
CA GLN A 531 -2.81 23.76 17.15
C GLN A 531 -1.92 24.03 18.36
N VAL A 532 -1.60 23.02 19.18
CA VAL A 532 -0.67 23.16 20.32
C VAL A 532 0.74 23.52 19.84
N SER A 533 1.27 22.85 18.81
CA SER A 533 2.58 23.15 18.25
C SER A 533 2.70 24.59 17.76
N ILE A 534 1.67 25.11 17.08
CA ILE A 534 1.67 26.50 16.58
C ILE A 534 1.43 27.49 17.72
N THR A 535 0.54 27.19 18.65
CA THR A 535 0.23 28.10 19.77
C THR A 535 1.45 28.30 20.66
N ASN A 536 2.26 27.25 20.86
CA ASN A 536 3.54 27.35 21.57
C ASN A 536 4.56 28.23 20.83
N LEU A 537 4.56 28.19 19.49
CA LEU A 537 5.40 29.06 18.66
C LEU A 537 4.89 30.50 18.64
N SER A 538 3.57 30.72 18.59
CA SER A 538 2.96 32.05 18.58
C SER A 538 3.01 32.73 19.95
N ASN A 539 2.94 31.99 21.06
CA ASN A 539 3.07 32.55 22.41
C ASN A 539 4.46 33.16 22.69
N LEU A 540 5.48 32.82 21.89
CA LEU A 540 6.78 33.49 21.92
C LEU A 540 6.72 34.90 21.29
N GLU A 541 5.68 35.21 20.51
CA GLU A 541 5.48 36.48 19.80
C GLU A 541 4.13 37.12 20.20
N LYS A 542 4.14 37.99 21.21
CA LYS A 542 2.95 38.53 21.91
C LYS A 542 1.96 39.39 21.09
N ASP A 543 2.12 39.55 19.77
CA ASP A 543 1.23 40.34 18.91
C ASP A 543 0.87 39.57 17.63
N THR A 544 -0.34 39.00 17.58
CA THR A 544 -0.81 38.22 16.41
C THR A 544 -2.15 38.72 15.87
N ASN A 545 -2.20 39.97 15.40
CA ASN A 545 -3.37 40.46 14.65
C ASN A 545 -3.48 39.87 13.23
N TRP A 546 -2.42 39.24 12.73
CA TRP A 546 -2.32 38.74 11.36
C TRP A 546 -2.83 37.30 11.18
N LEU A 547 -3.02 36.53 12.27
CA LEU A 547 -3.39 35.11 12.21
C LEU A 547 -4.52 34.78 13.19
N ILE A 548 -5.51 34.04 12.73
CA ILE A 548 -6.68 33.65 13.53
C ILE A 548 -6.96 32.16 13.37
N PHE A 549 -7.32 31.50 14.47
CA PHE A 549 -7.71 30.10 14.50
C PHE A 549 -9.21 29.98 14.68
N LEU A 550 -9.87 29.24 13.80
CA LEU A 550 -11.30 28.95 13.85
C LEU A 550 -11.53 27.46 13.72
N LYS A 551 -12.67 26.99 14.25
CA LYS A 551 -12.93 25.56 14.35
C LYS A 551 -13.08 24.90 12.98
N ASP A 552 -13.84 25.56 12.12
CA ASP A 552 -14.25 25.00 10.84
C ASP A 552 -14.29 26.07 9.75
N ARG A 553 -14.46 25.59 8.52
CA ARG A 553 -14.56 26.43 7.32
C ARG A 553 -15.71 27.44 7.40
N GLU A 554 -16.84 27.06 8.01
CA GLU A 554 -18.02 27.93 8.06
C GLU A 554 -17.75 29.18 8.90
N GLN A 555 -17.18 28.99 10.09
CA GLN A 555 -16.73 30.08 10.95
C GLN A 555 -15.67 30.95 10.26
N ALA A 556 -14.74 30.33 9.52
CA ALA A 556 -13.69 31.05 8.80
C ALA A 556 -14.25 32.02 7.75
N PHE A 557 -15.20 31.57 6.93
CA PHE A 557 -15.87 32.45 5.97
C PHE A 557 -16.69 33.53 6.67
N GLN A 558 -17.46 33.17 7.69
CA GLN A 558 -18.30 34.12 8.41
C GLN A 558 -17.47 35.25 9.05
N TRP A 559 -16.34 34.90 9.67
CA TRP A 559 -15.40 35.86 10.24
C TRP A 559 -14.83 36.81 9.17
N CYS A 560 -14.30 36.27 8.06
CA CYS A 560 -13.74 37.09 6.99
C CYS A 560 -14.77 38.06 6.39
N GLU A 561 -16.00 37.59 6.17
CA GLU A 561 -17.09 38.41 5.65
C GLU A 561 -17.51 39.52 6.63
N ASN A 562 -17.54 39.23 7.94
CA ASN A 562 -17.83 40.25 8.94
C ASN A 562 -16.75 41.33 8.95
N GLN A 563 -15.47 40.97 8.83
CA GLN A 563 -14.39 41.95 8.73
C GLN A 563 -14.47 42.81 7.46
N LEU A 564 -14.85 42.23 6.32
CA LEU A 564 -15.11 43.01 5.11
C LEU A 564 -16.26 44.00 5.32
N ILE A 565 -17.34 43.56 5.96
CA ILE A 565 -18.46 44.44 6.30
C ILE A 565 -17.96 45.59 7.18
N ASP A 566 -17.30 45.29 8.30
CA ASP A 566 -16.82 46.32 9.22
C ASP A 566 -15.87 47.33 8.55
N LYS A 567 -15.06 46.86 7.60
CA LYS A 567 -14.11 47.70 6.84
C LYS A 567 -14.79 48.64 5.84
N TYR A 568 -15.84 48.19 5.16
CA TYR A 568 -16.50 48.92 4.07
C TYR A 568 -17.86 49.53 4.46
N LEU A 569 -18.35 49.25 5.66
CA LEU A 569 -19.57 49.83 6.19
C LEU A 569 -19.30 51.26 6.68
N HIS A 570 -19.57 52.24 5.81
CA HIS A 570 -19.35 53.66 6.09
C HIS A 570 -20.58 54.39 6.69
N LEU A 571 -21.65 53.67 7.03
CA LEU A 571 -22.93 54.26 7.45
C LEU A 571 -23.43 53.68 8.78
N HIS A 572 -23.98 54.54 9.63
CA HIS A 572 -24.92 54.12 10.67
C HIS A 572 -26.23 53.71 9.98
N LEU A 573 -26.40 52.40 9.76
CA LEU A 573 -27.69 51.86 9.34
C LEU A 573 -28.69 52.13 10.47
N GLN A 574 -29.63 53.05 10.26
CA GLN A 574 -30.84 53.10 11.09
C GLN A 574 -31.57 51.76 10.92
N ASP A 575 -32.13 51.22 12.00
CA ASP A 575 -32.94 50.00 11.89
C ASP A 575 -34.12 50.29 10.95
N PRO A 576 -34.14 49.67 9.75
CA PRO A 576 -35.14 50.00 8.76
C PRO A 576 -36.53 49.59 9.28
N ASN A 577 -37.51 50.47 9.05
CA ASN A 577 -38.90 50.11 9.26
C ASN A 577 -39.34 49.05 8.21
N MET A 578 -40.52 48.46 8.42
CA MET A 578 -41.00 47.41 7.52
C MET A 578 -41.14 47.92 6.07
N GLU A 579 -41.55 49.18 5.88
CA GLU A 579 -41.75 49.78 4.57
C GLU A 579 -40.45 49.89 3.78
N THR A 580 -39.36 50.31 4.43
CA THR A 580 -38.03 50.36 3.80
C THR A 580 -37.53 48.96 3.45
N GLN A 581 -37.68 47.98 4.35
CA GLN A 581 -37.31 46.59 4.04
C GLN A 581 -38.07 46.01 2.84
N LEU A 582 -39.38 46.22 2.77
CA LEU A 582 -40.19 45.77 1.63
C LEU A 582 -39.80 46.52 0.34
N SER A 583 -39.54 47.82 0.41
CA SER A 583 -39.04 48.60 -0.72
C SER A 583 -37.70 48.09 -1.24
N ASP A 584 -36.77 47.74 -0.34
CA ASP A 584 -35.44 47.22 -0.69
C ASP A 584 -35.51 45.86 -1.39
N ILE A 585 -36.54 45.06 -1.07
CA ILE A 585 -36.81 43.79 -1.75
C ILE A 585 -37.39 44.04 -3.15
N GLY A 586 -37.97 45.22 -3.40
CA GLY A 586 -38.50 45.63 -4.70
C GLY A 586 -40.02 45.81 -4.75
N PHE A 587 -40.70 45.83 -3.60
CA PHE A 587 -42.15 46.07 -3.54
C PHE A 587 -42.47 47.53 -3.84
N SER A 588 -43.55 47.79 -4.60
CA SER A 588 -44.02 49.14 -4.88
C SER A 588 -44.68 49.78 -3.66
N SER A 589 -44.70 51.12 -3.61
CA SER A 589 -45.31 51.88 -2.51
C SER A 589 -46.79 51.53 -2.29
N GLU A 590 -47.54 51.23 -3.36
CA GLU A 590 -48.95 50.82 -3.28
C GLU A 590 -49.12 49.44 -2.65
N LEU A 591 -48.29 48.47 -3.07
CA LEU A 591 -48.32 47.12 -2.52
C LEU A 591 -47.89 47.11 -1.04
N ILE A 592 -46.88 47.92 -0.68
CA ILE A 592 -46.43 48.09 0.71
C ILE A 592 -47.58 48.61 1.59
N LYS A 593 -48.35 49.59 1.10
CA LYS A 593 -49.49 50.15 1.85
C LYS A 593 -50.56 49.09 2.10
N ILE A 594 -50.92 48.33 1.06
CA ILE A 594 -51.91 47.25 1.13
C ILE A 594 -51.46 46.17 2.12
N ILE A 595 -50.20 45.73 2.03
CA ILE A 595 -49.63 44.72 2.93
C ILE A 595 -49.61 45.25 4.37
N LYS A 596 -49.21 46.50 4.60
CA LYS A 596 -49.16 47.10 5.94
C LYS A 596 -50.51 47.15 6.63
N GLU A 597 -51.59 47.38 5.89
CA GLU A 597 -52.95 47.43 6.44
C GLU A 597 -53.48 46.03 6.82
N SER A 598 -52.86 44.95 6.35
CA SER A 598 -53.34 43.57 6.50
C SER A 598 -52.48 42.65 7.37
N ILE A 599 -51.28 43.07 7.80
CA ILE A 599 -50.34 42.23 8.56
C ILE A 599 -50.09 42.75 9.97
N LEU A 600 -49.87 41.84 10.91
CA LEU A 600 -49.48 42.15 12.29
C LEU A 600 -48.14 41.50 12.63
N PRO A 601 -47.30 42.12 13.48
CA PRO A 601 -46.03 41.55 13.90
C PRO A 601 -46.24 40.38 14.86
N ILE A 602 -45.56 39.27 14.61
CA ILE A 602 -45.53 38.10 15.50
C ILE A 602 -44.15 38.04 16.18
N TYR A 603 -44.17 37.83 17.50
CA TYR A 603 -42.99 37.82 18.35
C TYR A 603 -42.62 36.40 18.75
N TYR A 604 -41.41 35.97 18.36
CA TYR A 604 -40.83 34.69 18.72
C TYR A 604 -39.70 34.88 19.72
N LYS A 605 -39.68 34.06 20.77
CA LYS A 605 -38.55 33.96 21.70
C LYS A 605 -37.41 33.17 21.04
N GLU A 606 -36.20 33.34 21.56
CA GLU A 606 -35.06 32.49 21.18
C GLU A 606 -35.41 31.00 21.35
N GLY A 607 -35.07 30.18 20.35
CA GLY A 607 -35.37 28.75 20.29
C GLY A 607 -36.81 28.41 19.92
N ALA A 608 -37.70 29.40 19.73
CA ALA A 608 -39.08 29.14 19.35
C ALA A 608 -39.19 28.60 17.92
N LEU A 609 -40.01 27.57 17.76
CA LEU A 609 -40.37 26.99 16.47
C LEU A 609 -41.32 27.93 15.73
N ILE A 610 -40.97 28.29 14.49
CA ILE A 610 -41.78 29.15 13.63
C ILE A 610 -42.67 28.29 12.72
N CYS A 611 -42.10 27.26 12.07
CA CYS A 611 -42.86 26.24 11.33
C CYS A 611 -42.04 24.94 11.18
N GLU A 612 -42.72 23.83 10.92
CA GLU A 612 -42.08 22.52 10.69
C GLU A 612 -42.03 22.13 9.21
N GLU A 613 -40.95 21.45 8.82
CA GLU A 613 -40.86 20.76 7.54
C GLU A 613 -42.04 19.77 7.39
N GLY A 614 -42.74 19.84 6.25
CA GLY A 614 -43.91 19.00 6.00
C GLY A 614 -45.26 19.56 6.48
N GLU A 615 -45.28 20.74 7.12
CA GLU A 615 -46.51 21.46 7.45
C GLU A 615 -47.15 22.10 6.20
N LYS A 616 -48.47 22.26 6.16
CA LYS A 616 -49.13 22.96 5.05
C LYS A 616 -48.81 24.46 5.13
N ALA A 617 -48.27 25.04 4.07
CA ALA A 617 -47.96 26.46 4.05
C ALA A 617 -49.23 27.32 3.86
N SER A 618 -49.41 28.32 4.71
CA SER A 618 -50.50 29.31 4.64
C SER A 618 -49.99 30.74 4.42
N ASN A 619 -48.70 31.00 4.59
CA ASN A 619 -48.13 32.34 4.57
C ASN A 619 -46.66 32.36 4.11
N VAL A 620 -46.22 33.56 3.73
CA VAL A 620 -44.82 33.93 3.45
C VAL A 620 -44.33 34.81 4.60
N LEU A 621 -43.08 34.62 5.03
CA LEU A 621 -42.55 35.17 6.28
C LEU A 621 -41.50 36.25 5.99
N LEU A 622 -41.73 37.49 6.39
CA LEU A 622 -40.70 38.54 6.39
C LEU A 622 -40.03 38.61 7.76
N VAL A 623 -38.74 38.33 7.83
CA VAL A 623 -37.95 38.48 9.07
C VAL A 623 -37.67 39.96 9.31
N HIS A 624 -38.46 40.62 10.16
CA HIS A 624 -38.34 42.06 10.39
C HIS A 624 -37.16 42.41 11.32
N ARG A 625 -37.02 41.68 12.43
CA ARG A 625 -35.92 41.80 13.40
C ARG A 625 -35.56 40.41 13.94
N GLY A 626 -34.31 40.21 14.33
CA GLY A 626 -33.83 38.91 14.81
C GLY A 626 -33.29 38.04 13.68
N GLN A 627 -33.14 36.75 13.96
CA GLN A 627 -32.53 35.78 13.04
C GLN A 627 -33.27 34.44 13.09
N VAL A 628 -33.29 33.75 11.96
CA VAL A 628 -33.97 32.46 11.79
C VAL A 628 -33.00 31.42 11.27
N ASN A 629 -32.89 30.30 11.97
CA ASN A 629 -32.17 29.12 11.52
C ASN A 629 -33.08 28.23 10.68
N VAL A 630 -32.56 27.75 9.55
CA VAL A 630 -33.29 26.92 8.58
C VAL A 630 -32.70 25.52 8.58
N TYR A 631 -33.50 24.54 9.00
CA TYR A 631 -33.13 23.13 9.09
C TYR A 631 -33.86 22.32 8.01
N VAL A 632 -33.14 21.39 7.37
CA VAL A 632 -33.74 20.34 6.52
C VAL A 632 -33.37 19.00 7.14
N GLY A 633 -34.37 18.22 7.53
CA GLY A 633 -34.20 17.12 8.48
C GLY A 633 -33.57 17.61 9.80
N HIS A 634 -32.40 17.07 10.15
CA HIS A 634 -31.64 17.47 11.35
C HIS A 634 -30.46 18.40 11.06
N LYS A 635 -30.26 18.81 9.80
CA LYS A 635 -29.07 19.56 9.40
C LYS A 635 -29.42 21.05 9.26
N LEU A 636 -28.67 21.90 9.95
CA LEU A 636 -28.70 23.35 9.71
C LEU A 636 -28.16 23.63 8.31
N ILE A 637 -28.99 24.21 7.44
CA ILE A 637 -28.63 24.51 6.06
C ILE A 637 -28.11 25.94 5.94
N LEU A 638 -28.78 26.88 6.60
CA LEU A 638 -28.45 28.30 6.57
C LEU A 638 -29.11 29.05 7.73
N THR A 639 -28.56 30.22 8.05
CA THR A 639 -29.12 31.18 9.01
C THR A 639 -29.49 32.45 8.25
N VAL A 640 -30.60 33.08 8.61
CA VAL A 640 -31.18 34.22 7.88
C VAL A 640 -31.37 35.38 8.83
N ASP A 641 -30.81 36.53 8.45
CA ASP A 641 -30.92 37.79 9.20
C ASP A 641 -32.10 38.63 8.71
N SER A 642 -32.39 39.72 9.43
CA SER A 642 -33.52 40.58 9.13
C SER A 642 -33.50 41.22 7.73
N GLY A 643 -34.67 41.60 7.24
CA GLY A 643 -34.88 42.12 5.89
C GLY A 643 -34.95 41.05 4.80
N ASN A 644 -34.99 39.77 5.16
CA ASN A 644 -35.13 38.66 4.21
C ASN A 644 -36.51 37.99 4.32
N ILE A 645 -36.96 37.43 3.20
CA ILE A 645 -38.21 36.66 3.12
C ILE A 645 -37.93 35.16 3.15
N LEU A 646 -38.78 34.40 3.84
CA LEU A 646 -38.73 32.94 3.96
C LEU A 646 -40.11 32.33 3.68
N GLY A 647 -40.12 31.04 3.38
CA GLY A 647 -41.35 30.31 3.09
C GLY A 647 -41.94 30.56 1.70
N GLU A 648 -41.22 31.28 0.84
CA GLU A 648 -41.67 31.64 -0.50
C GLU A 648 -41.77 30.44 -1.45
N ILE A 649 -40.97 29.38 -1.24
CA ILE A 649 -40.99 28.16 -2.07
C ILE A 649 -42.37 27.51 -2.04
N ALA A 650 -42.93 27.36 -0.83
CA ALA A 650 -44.21 26.69 -0.62
C ALA A 650 -45.41 27.44 -1.21
N MET A 651 -45.21 28.68 -1.67
CA MET A 651 -46.22 29.45 -2.40
C MET A 651 -46.34 29.02 -3.87
N TYR A 652 -45.24 28.60 -4.49
CA TYR A 652 -45.19 28.22 -5.92
C TYR A 652 -45.25 26.73 -6.16
N THR A 653 -45.08 25.95 -5.11
CA THR A 653 -45.22 24.50 -5.13
C THR A 653 -46.52 24.14 -4.44
N ASP A 654 -47.30 23.18 -4.96
CA ASP A 654 -48.44 22.57 -4.24
C ASP A 654 -48.00 21.75 -2.99
N GLN A 655 -46.83 22.08 -2.43
CA GLN A 655 -46.12 21.32 -1.43
C GLN A 655 -46.13 22.02 -0.06
N LYS A 656 -45.95 21.16 0.94
CA LYS A 656 -45.71 21.49 2.35
C LYS A 656 -44.41 22.29 2.52
N ARG A 657 -44.22 22.91 3.69
CA ARG A 657 -42.98 23.60 4.09
C ARG A 657 -41.76 22.72 3.78
N SER A 658 -40.78 23.28 3.08
CA SER A 658 -39.56 22.57 2.65
C SER A 658 -38.46 22.49 3.71
N ALA A 659 -38.64 23.17 4.85
CA ALA A 659 -37.66 23.28 5.92
C ALA A 659 -38.34 23.66 7.24
N THR A 660 -37.72 23.26 8.34
CA THR A 660 -38.08 23.69 9.69
C THR A 660 -37.39 25.02 10.01
N LEU A 661 -38.15 25.99 10.53
CA LEU A 661 -37.68 27.33 10.86
C LEU A 661 -37.69 27.53 12.38
N ILE A 662 -36.56 27.92 12.95
CA ILE A 662 -36.41 28.16 14.39
C ILE A 662 -35.80 29.53 14.61
N ALA A 663 -36.39 30.34 15.49
CA ALA A 663 -35.83 31.64 15.87
C ALA A 663 -34.52 31.42 16.63
N SER A 664 -33.38 31.89 16.10
CA SER A 664 -32.07 31.73 16.75
C SER A 664 -31.83 32.76 17.86
N GLN A 665 -32.65 33.80 17.90
CA GLN A 665 -32.70 34.84 18.94
C GLN A 665 -34.13 35.42 19.00
N ALA A 666 -34.39 36.39 19.88
CA ALA A 666 -35.67 37.10 19.89
C ALA A 666 -35.95 37.73 18.50
N THR A 667 -37.01 37.27 17.84
CA THR A 667 -37.27 37.54 16.41
C THR A 667 -38.70 38.05 16.22
N ILE A 668 -38.84 39.07 15.37
CA ILE A 668 -40.12 39.63 14.94
C ILE A 668 -40.32 39.27 13.47
N ILE A 669 -41.43 38.63 13.15
CA ILE A 669 -41.79 38.20 11.80
C ILE A 669 -43.12 38.85 11.42
N TYR A 670 -43.22 39.31 10.18
CA TYR A 670 -44.51 39.62 9.56
C TYR A 670 -44.92 38.46 8.65
N GLU A 671 -46.13 37.96 8.84
CA GLU A 671 -46.69 36.90 8.00
C GLU A 671 -47.60 37.52 6.93
N ILE A 672 -47.33 37.19 5.68
CA ILE A 672 -48.15 37.59 4.53
C ILE A 672 -48.95 36.36 4.10
N ASP A 673 -50.25 36.36 4.40
CA ASP A 673 -51.12 35.22 4.12
C ASP A 673 -51.29 34.98 2.61
N ILE A 674 -51.26 33.71 2.20
CA ILE A 674 -51.45 33.30 0.81
C ILE A 674 -52.88 33.59 0.36
N GLU A 675 -53.88 33.43 1.24
CA GLU A 675 -55.29 33.78 0.94
C GLU A 675 -55.45 35.29 0.68
N PHE A 676 -54.72 36.13 1.43
CA PHE A 676 -54.70 37.57 1.21
C PHE A 676 -54.12 37.91 -0.16
N ILE A 677 -53.00 37.29 -0.53
CA ILE A 677 -52.39 37.43 -1.86
C ILE A 677 -53.38 37.02 -2.96
N GLN A 678 -54.10 35.90 -2.80
CA GLN A 678 -55.12 35.47 -3.75
C GLN A 678 -56.27 36.47 -3.88
N LYS A 679 -56.70 37.09 -2.78
CA LYS A 679 -57.73 38.13 -2.81
C LYS A 679 -57.24 39.38 -3.55
N VAL A 680 -56.03 39.84 -3.29
CA VAL A 680 -55.40 40.97 -4.00
C VAL A 680 -55.27 40.69 -5.50
N SER A 681 -54.97 39.44 -5.88
CA SER A 681 -54.94 38.99 -7.29
C SER A 681 -56.26 39.28 -8.02
N THR A 682 -57.40 39.12 -7.36
CA THR A 682 -58.72 39.37 -7.96
C THR A 682 -59.08 40.85 -8.08
N THR A 683 -58.53 41.71 -7.22
CA THR A 683 -58.87 43.14 -7.16
C THR A 683 -57.90 44.03 -7.94
N THR A 684 -56.61 43.70 -7.95
CA THR A 684 -55.53 44.52 -8.54
C THR A 684 -54.44 43.64 -9.16
N PRO A 685 -54.67 43.09 -10.37
CA PRO A 685 -53.76 42.12 -11.00
C PRO A 685 -52.33 42.63 -11.27
N GLU A 686 -52.15 43.94 -11.48
CA GLU A 686 -50.82 44.51 -11.71
C GLU A 686 -49.92 44.45 -10.47
N LEU A 687 -50.49 44.68 -9.29
CA LEU A 687 -49.75 44.65 -8.02
C LEU A 687 -49.36 43.22 -7.62
N ILE A 688 -50.20 42.23 -7.95
CA ILE A 688 -49.85 40.82 -7.71
C ILE A 688 -48.73 40.33 -8.63
N GLY A 689 -48.70 40.82 -9.88
CA GLY A 689 -47.60 40.57 -10.80
C GLY A 689 -46.25 41.01 -10.22
N GLN A 690 -46.21 42.20 -9.60
CA GLN A 690 -45.01 42.72 -8.92
C GLN A 690 -44.61 41.87 -7.70
N PHE A 691 -45.57 41.41 -6.90
CA PHE A 691 -45.30 40.50 -5.77
C PHE A 691 -44.61 39.22 -6.26
N HIS A 692 -45.18 38.59 -7.30
CA HIS A 692 -44.63 37.36 -7.86
C HIS A 692 -43.26 37.58 -8.50
N GLU A 693 -43.05 38.71 -9.18
CA GLU A 693 -41.74 39.09 -9.73
C GLU A 693 -40.67 39.19 -8.63
N CYS A 694 -40.99 39.81 -7.49
CA CYS A 694 -40.06 39.91 -6.36
C CYS A 694 -39.68 38.53 -5.81
N MET A 695 -40.67 37.66 -5.59
CA MET A 695 -40.41 36.30 -5.11
C MET A 695 -39.57 35.48 -6.11
N ALA A 696 -39.88 35.59 -7.41
CA ALA A 696 -39.12 34.92 -8.45
C ALA A 696 -37.65 35.40 -8.49
N LYS A 697 -37.40 36.70 -8.30
CA LYS A 697 -36.04 37.24 -8.19
C LYS A 697 -35.29 36.68 -6.97
N ILE A 698 -35.95 36.57 -5.82
CA ILE A 698 -35.36 35.98 -4.60
C ILE A 698 -34.99 34.50 -4.83
N LEU A 699 -35.93 33.71 -5.35
CA LEU A 699 -35.73 32.29 -5.64
C LEU A 699 -34.59 32.08 -6.65
N SER A 700 -34.60 32.85 -7.74
CA SER A 700 -33.54 32.81 -8.75
C SER A 700 -32.18 33.13 -8.15
N GLY A 701 -32.08 34.17 -7.33
CA GLY A 701 -30.84 34.52 -6.62
C GLY A 701 -30.32 33.39 -5.72
N ARG A 702 -31.21 32.72 -4.98
CA ARG A 702 -30.86 31.57 -4.13
C ARG A 702 -30.38 30.37 -4.94
N ILE A 703 -31.06 30.06 -6.06
CA ILE A 703 -30.68 28.97 -6.96
C ILE A 703 -29.32 29.24 -7.60
N ILE A 704 -29.06 30.47 -8.06
CA ILE A 704 -27.76 30.85 -8.63
C ILE A 704 -26.65 30.67 -7.59
N ALA A 705 -26.87 31.08 -6.34
CA ALA A 705 -25.91 30.91 -5.26
C ALA A 705 -25.63 29.42 -4.94
N GLN A 706 -26.68 28.60 -4.87
CA GLN A 706 -26.56 27.14 -4.66
C GLN A 706 -25.85 26.44 -5.82
N ASN A 707 -26.20 26.76 -7.07
CA ASN A 707 -25.54 26.20 -8.26
C ASN A 707 -24.06 26.57 -8.31
N LYS A 708 -23.69 27.80 -7.91
CA LYS A 708 -22.29 28.20 -7.78
C LYS A 708 -21.56 27.36 -6.73
N ARG A 709 -22.19 27.09 -5.58
CA ARG A 709 -21.61 26.24 -4.53
C ARG A 709 -21.39 24.80 -5.00
N MET A 710 -22.35 24.20 -5.70
CA MET A 710 -22.23 22.81 -6.18
C MET A 710 -21.10 22.67 -7.21
N LYS A 711 -20.99 23.61 -8.17
CA LYS A 711 -19.95 23.57 -9.22
C LYS A 711 -18.51 23.55 -8.68
N VAL A 712 -18.26 24.13 -7.51
CA VAL A 712 -16.90 24.10 -6.89
C VAL A 712 -16.47 22.68 -6.55
N PHE A 713 -17.42 21.82 -6.18
CA PHE A 713 -17.14 20.45 -5.78
C PHE A 713 -17.17 19.46 -6.95
N ASP A 714 -17.78 19.82 -8.09
CA ASP A 714 -17.81 18.99 -9.29
C ASP A 714 -16.63 19.27 -10.26
N GLN A 715 -15.98 20.45 -10.16
CA GLN A 715 -14.87 20.85 -11.05
C GLN A 715 -13.49 20.37 -10.61
N PHE A 716 -13.39 19.67 -9.48
CA PHE A 716 -12.13 19.20 -8.87
C PHE A 716 -12.36 17.87 -8.18
#